data_AF-A0A3M1APF1-F1
#
_entry.id   AF-A0A3M1APF1-F1
#
_cell.length_a   1.000
_cell.length_b   1.000
_cell.length_c   1.000
_cell.angle_alpha   90.00
_cell.angle_beta   90.00
_cell.angle_gamma   90.00
#
_symmetry.space_group_name_H-M   'P 1'
#
loop_
_entity.id
_entity.type
_entity.pdbx_description
1 polymer ?
#
loop_
_entity_poly.entity_id
_entity_poly.type
_entity_poly.pdbx_seq_one_letter_code
_entity_poly.pdbx_strand_id
1 'polypeptide(L)'
;MDPRRWLRRIVTSSGLLVPLTCSGHEVGECLEVTLTDLDGRSRAVSFEIVAEIGGGYAAQVYRARLLSVHPTDTPLRPGESYAIKCFVPRGKWRRRLRDLLFLLGFQAPFPFTGNEDAVACGMLWQALIRRAAHARFGDPQTVVRPFGYFFDERLKSFAEVNEWVDGRLSPFEPDPRLLPRFFERITARVRGLPPPPDSPSTAFERKRRFMARFVELLREVGAPELARQYLWWTGKSQPNVLERSDSRGGERFVAIDFRPGMTVLPCLPLSPADFGFILQGLRRGVLVQFDRGDPEALERFACRHPQAFEGAWTWIAALKEREARYRRSMPDVFHHRLRLLRDRSLREAIRHQRITGWERAGQISPSRATRLHEGGRGYLPLLFTSLLPIVGKRFQRLLGNERYRAHLYAVGFDSGYRKRFLDAFVATDLLEWLRAGRIGEVQAIGLYRNRRRFWLHRLFLSVLPAPLHRAVGDPRHLIERIRVTLRGGWRFLRDPAHRLGWLVERIEEAARESGLDPRDTEGFDEDLHDPQLDRYLVDLGVGLLLKPTSQLAYLGLAGYAAATGDLFPLLLLCALPISVSGTLRAFYLGLRAWHFRNFGGYRTAILLSPLKGIGIVALPIQMIQRFPHISLLLGSAFIRRLVSHVPVFGERGGLCEYLAFRLCYDLPRSTAILLGWLPPDQEEGLRKVDGKGTGDIIPKLFYPPSEVKEGENPSPSRGTSHRPPP
;
A
#
# COMPACT_ATOMS: atom_id res chain seq x y z
N MET A 1 -18.70 4.22 -25.27
CA MET A 1 -17.93 5.41 -24.85
C MET A 1 -17.46 5.16 -23.43
N ASP A 2 -16.15 5.15 -23.17
CA ASP A 2 -15.62 5.01 -21.80
C ASP A 2 -16.07 6.21 -20.93
N PRO A 3 -16.91 5.99 -19.90
CA PRO A 3 -17.44 7.08 -19.06
C PRO A 3 -16.34 7.84 -18.33
N ARG A 4 -15.22 7.19 -17.99
CA ARG A 4 -14.10 7.83 -17.30
C ARG A 4 -13.42 8.84 -18.21
N ARG A 5 -13.10 8.43 -19.44
CA ARG A 5 -12.51 9.32 -20.45
C ARG A 5 -13.45 10.48 -20.79
N TRP A 6 -14.76 10.21 -20.88
CA TRP A 6 -15.76 11.25 -21.14
C TRP A 6 -15.88 12.27 -20.01
N LEU A 7 -16.08 11.85 -18.76
CA LEU A 7 -16.15 12.74 -17.60
C LEU A 7 -14.86 13.54 -17.45
N ARG A 8 -13.71 12.92 -17.73
CA ARG A 8 -12.42 13.61 -17.70
C ARG A 8 -12.33 14.72 -18.74
N ARG A 9 -12.77 14.46 -19.98
CA ARG A 9 -12.80 15.49 -21.04
C ARG A 9 -13.60 16.71 -20.58
N ILE A 10 -14.75 16.51 -19.92
CA ILE A 10 -15.56 17.60 -19.36
C ILE A 10 -14.77 18.43 -18.35
N VAL A 11 -14.03 17.79 -17.44
CA VAL A 11 -13.19 18.49 -16.46
C VAL A 11 -12.08 19.28 -17.14
N THR A 12 -11.35 18.65 -18.08
CA THR A 12 -10.21 19.27 -18.75
C THR A 12 -10.61 20.38 -19.73
N SER A 13 -11.76 20.25 -20.40
CA SER A 13 -12.27 21.25 -21.36
C SER A 13 -13.17 22.30 -20.71
N SER A 14 -13.24 22.36 -19.38
CA SER A 14 -14.17 23.24 -18.66
C SER A 14 -13.85 24.73 -18.78
N GLY A 15 -12.62 25.08 -19.16
CA GLY A 15 -12.17 26.47 -19.31
C GLY A 15 -12.27 27.28 -18.01
N LEU A 16 -12.21 26.62 -16.85
CA LEU A 16 -12.33 27.29 -15.56
C LEU A 16 -11.08 28.11 -15.26
N LEU A 17 -11.28 29.31 -14.71
CA LEU A 17 -10.22 30.15 -14.18
C LEU A 17 -9.39 29.39 -13.14
N VAL A 18 -10.03 28.62 -12.25
CA VAL A 18 -9.32 27.74 -11.31
C VAL A 18 -9.70 26.30 -11.67
N PRO A 19 -8.78 25.50 -12.24
CA PRO A 19 -9.09 24.16 -12.68
C PRO A 19 -9.40 23.26 -11.49
N LEU A 20 -10.39 22.38 -11.65
CA LEU A 20 -10.67 21.32 -10.69
C LEU A 20 -9.66 20.19 -10.92
N THR A 21 -8.91 19.84 -9.89
CA THR A 21 -7.87 18.81 -9.98
C THR A 21 -8.40 17.49 -9.45
N CYS A 22 -8.17 16.42 -10.20
CA CYS A 22 -8.38 15.06 -9.69
C CYS A 22 -7.30 14.72 -8.65
N SER A 23 -7.58 13.76 -7.79
CA SER A 23 -6.69 13.35 -6.70
C SER A 23 -5.38 12.66 -7.13
N GLY A 24 -5.17 12.37 -8.42
CA GLY A 24 -3.98 11.73 -8.98
C GLY A 24 -4.05 11.57 -10.51
N HIS A 25 -3.03 10.93 -11.08
CA HIS A 25 -2.95 10.57 -12.51
C HIS A 25 -3.64 9.25 -12.82
N GLU A 26 -4.04 9.07 -14.07
CA GLU A 26 -4.66 7.83 -14.54
C GLU A 26 -3.71 7.05 -15.44
N VAL A 27 -3.95 5.75 -15.57
CA VAL A 27 -3.29 4.89 -16.56
C VAL A 27 -3.55 5.42 -17.98
N GLY A 28 -2.50 5.44 -18.80
CA GLY A 28 -2.47 6.00 -20.16
C GLY A 28 -2.29 7.52 -20.22
N GLU A 29 -2.10 8.20 -19.09
CA GLU A 29 -1.80 9.63 -19.07
C GLU A 29 -0.33 9.91 -19.40
N CYS A 30 -0.08 10.84 -20.32
CA CYS A 30 1.26 11.37 -20.58
C CYS A 30 1.56 12.58 -19.68
N LEU A 31 2.70 12.55 -19.00
CA LEU A 31 3.23 13.62 -18.17
C LEU A 31 4.44 14.24 -18.85
N GLU A 32 4.31 15.50 -19.27
CA GLU A 32 5.41 16.31 -19.78
C GLU A 32 5.91 17.20 -18.66
N VAL A 33 7.15 16.97 -18.21
CA VAL A 33 7.70 17.65 -17.02
C VAL A 33 9.17 18.01 -17.21
N THR A 34 9.61 19.03 -16.47
CA THR A 34 11.02 19.38 -16.34
C THR A 34 11.60 18.68 -15.11
N LEU A 35 12.40 17.65 -15.33
CA LEU A 35 13.10 16.89 -14.29
C LEU A 35 14.41 17.61 -13.92
N THR A 36 14.61 17.86 -12.63
CA THR A 36 15.91 18.27 -12.08
C THR A 36 16.65 17.03 -11.60
N ASP A 37 17.84 16.78 -12.13
CA ASP A 37 18.67 15.64 -11.72
C ASP A 37 19.48 15.92 -10.44
N LEU A 38 20.29 14.94 -10.03
CA LEU A 38 21.11 15.04 -8.81
C LEU A 38 22.20 16.13 -8.90
N ASP A 39 22.64 16.47 -10.12
CA ASP A 39 23.62 17.51 -10.38
C ASP A 39 22.96 18.89 -10.58
N GLY A 40 21.63 18.97 -10.43
CA GLY A 40 20.86 20.20 -10.59
C GLY A 40 20.55 20.57 -12.04
N ARG A 41 20.80 19.68 -13.01
CA ARG A 41 20.52 19.93 -14.42
C ARG A 41 19.04 19.67 -14.73
N SER A 42 18.43 20.57 -15.48
CA SER A 42 17.06 20.44 -15.96
C SER A 42 17.00 19.63 -17.25
N ARG A 43 16.11 18.63 -17.29
CA ARG A 43 15.83 17.79 -18.47
C ARG A 43 14.34 17.80 -18.76
N ALA A 44 13.96 18.01 -20.01
CA ALA A 44 12.57 17.84 -20.45
C ALA A 44 12.31 16.34 -20.65
N VAL A 45 11.31 15.80 -19.96
CA VAL A 45 10.97 14.36 -20.01
C VAL A 45 9.47 14.17 -20.21
N SER A 46 9.12 13.13 -20.97
CA SER A 46 7.74 12.69 -21.16
C SER A 46 7.55 11.27 -20.65
N PHE A 47 6.58 11.06 -19.78
CA PHE A 47 6.26 9.76 -19.18
C PHE A 47 4.83 9.34 -19.46
N GLU A 48 4.60 8.09 -19.83
CA GLU A 48 3.27 7.46 -19.85
C GLU A 48 3.02 6.73 -18.52
N ILE A 49 1.94 7.03 -17.82
CA ILE A 49 1.53 6.28 -16.63
C ILE A 49 1.00 4.91 -17.05
N VAL A 50 1.73 3.85 -16.73
CA VAL A 50 1.36 2.46 -17.09
C VAL A 50 0.51 1.82 -15.99
N ALA A 51 0.84 2.06 -14.73
CA ALA A 51 0.09 1.51 -13.61
C ALA A 51 0.17 2.40 -12.38
N GLU A 52 -0.90 2.37 -11.58
CA GLU A 52 -0.88 2.85 -10.20
C GLU A 52 -0.59 1.66 -9.27
N ILE A 53 0.49 1.75 -8.51
CA ILE A 53 0.94 0.65 -7.63
C ILE A 53 0.29 0.76 -6.25
N GLY A 54 0.18 1.97 -5.74
CA GLY A 54 -0.44 2.23 -4.45
C GLY A 54 -0.16 3.63 -3.94
N GLY A 55 -0.77 3.94 -2.79
CA GLY A 55 -0.55 5.21 -2.12
C GLY A 55 -0.58 5.06 -0.61
N GLY A 56 0.43 5.62 0.05
CA GLY A 56 0.55 5.66 1.50
C GLY A 56 -0.08 6.93 2.09
N TYR A 57 0.40 7.30 3.28
CA TYR A 57 0.07 8.59 3.91
C TYR A 57 0.91 9.75 3.37
N ALA A 58 2.06 9.45 2.75
CA ALA A 58 2.98 10.46 2.22
C ALA A 58 2.63 10.86 0.79
N ALA A 59 2.37 9.84 -0.05
CA ALA A 59 2.50 9.94 -1.49
C ALA A 59 1.73 8.82 -2.19
N GLN A 60 1.60 8.96 -3.50
CA GLN A 60 1.12 7.96 -4.45
C GLN A 60 2.27 7.56 -5.39
N VAL A 61 2.33 6.29 -5.78
CA VAL A 61 3.40 5.72 -6.60
C VAL A 61 2.83 5.15 -7.89
N TYR A 62 3.47 5.52 -9.00
CA TYR A 62 3.13 5.09 -10.34
C TYR A 62 4.30 4.33 -10.96
N ARG A 63 3.98 3.30 -11.74
CA ARG A 63 4.87 2.78 -12.77
C ARG A 63 4.64 3.61 -14.01
N ALA A 64 5.68 4.25 -14.53
CA ALA A 64 5.62 5.08 -15.71
C ALA A 64 6.64 4.61 -16.74
N ARG A 65 6.27 4.60 -18.02
CA ARG A 65 7.18 4.34 -19.14
C ARG A 65 7.74 5.66 -19.65
N LEU A 66 9.06 5.78 -19.78
CA LEU A 66 9.66 6.96 -20.38
C LEU A 66 9.42 6.96 -21.90
N LEU A 67 8.85 8.04 -22.43
CA LEU A 67 8.60 8.22 -23.86
C LEU A 67 9.74 8.98 -24.53
N SER A 68 10.21 10.07 -23.91
CA SER A 68 11.29 10.90 -24.44
C SER A 68 12.05 11.63 -23.32
N VAL A 69 13.30 11.99 -23.61
CA VAL A 69 14.15 12.79 -22.72
C VAL A 69 15.09 13.69 -23.53
N HIS A 70 15.18 14.96 -23.14
CA HIS A 70 16.08 15.94 -23.75
C HIS A 70 16.79 16.79 -22.68
N PRO A 71 18.13 16.95 -22.75
CA PRO A 71 19.06 16.27 -23.66
C PRO A 71 19.18 14.76 -23.38
N THR A 72 19.71 14.00 -24.35
CA THR A 72 19.87 12.54 -24.27
C THR A 72 21.05 12.08 -23.42
N ASP A 73 21.92 13.00 -22.99
CA ASP A 73 23.00 12.73 -22.03
C ASP A 73 22.44 12.57 -20.61
N THR A 74 21.89 11.38 -20.37
CA THR A 74 21.21 11.01 -19.14
C THR A 74 21.22 9.49 -18.96
N PRO A 75 21.20 8.98 -17.72
CA PRO A 75 21.00 7.56 -17.48
C PRO A 75 19.56 7.09 -17.73
N LEU A 76 18.63 7.99 -18.05
CA LEU A 76 17.25 7.67 -18.42
C LEU A 76 17.17 7.20 -19.87
N ARG A 77 16.46 6.08 -20.12
CA ARG A 77 16.37 5.43 -21.43
C ARG A 77 14.91 5.35 -21.89
N PRO A 78 14.56 5.91 -23.06
CA PRO A 78 13.22 5.78 -23.62
C PRO A 78 12.81 4.30 -23.74
N GLY A 79 11.53 4.01 -23.47
CA GLY A 79 10.97 2.66 -23.45
C GLY A 79 11.04 1.95 -22.09
N GLU A 80 11.95 2.35 -21.20
CA GLU A 80 12.08 1.74 -19.88
C GLU A 80 11.01 2.20 -18.88
N SER A 81 10.80 1.41 -17.82
CA SER A 81 9.89 1.73 -16.72
C SER A 81 10.62 2.40 -15.56
N TYR A 82 9.96 3.39 -14.96
CA TYR A 82 10.43 4.16 -13.81
C TYR A 82 9.33 4.24 -12.74
N ALA A 83 9.74 4.38 -11.49
CA ALA A 83 8.83 4.65 -10.38
C ALA A 83 8.71 6.15 -10.17
N ILE A 84 7.51 6.71 -10.37
CA ILE A 84 7.18 8.11 -10.08
C ILE A 84 6.40 8.17 -8.78
N LYS A 85 6.94 8.86 -7.76
CA LYS A 85 6.28 9.03 -6.47
C LYS A 85 5.90 10.49 -6.25
N CYS A 86 4.61 10.80 -6.29
CA CYS A 86 4.08 12.16 -6.08
C CYS A 86 3.67 12.35 -4.60
N PHE A 87 4.17 13.39 -3.93
CA PHE A 87 4.00 13.63 -2.49
C PHE A 87 2.62 14.15 -2.04
N VAL A 88 1.57 13.66 -2.69
CA VAL A 88 0.18 13.89 -2.32
C VAL A 88 -0.58 12.56 -2.23
N PRO A 89 -1.23 12.26 -1.10
CA PRO A 89 -2.12 11.11 -0.99
C PRO A 89 -3.39 11.35 -1.78
N ARG A 90 -3.89 10.32 -2.48
CA ARG A 90 -5.21 10.39 -3.13
C ARG A 90 -6.35 10.57 -2.13
N GLY A 91 -6.23 9.93 -0.97
CA GLY A 91 -7.24 9.96 0.08
C GLY A 91 -7.27 11.29 0.82
N LYS A 92 -8.41 12.01 0.75
CA LYS A 92 -8.63 13.29 1.46
C LYS A 92 -8.39 13.17 2.97
N TRP A 93 -8.82 12.07 3.59
CA TRP A 93 -8.58 11.78 5.01
C TRP A 93 -7.08 11.61 5.33
N ARG A 94 -6.36 10.77 4.58
CA ARG A 94 -4.92 10.52 4.79
C ARG A 94 -4.12 11.81 4.67
N ARG A 95 -4.44 12.64 3.66
CA ARG A 95 -3.84 13.97 3.47
C ARG A 95 -4.12 14.90 4.66
N ARG A 96 -5.36 14.95 5.16
CA ARG A 96 -5.72 15.78 6.33
C ARG A 96 -4.98 15.36 7.59
N LEU A 97 -4.91 14.05 7.86
CA LEU A 97 -4.18 13.52 9.02
C LEU A 97 -2.70 13.89 8.95
N ARG A 98 -2.05 13.64 7.80
CA ARG A 98 -0.65 14.03 7.59
C ARG A 98 -0.46 15.54 7.80
N ASP A 99 -1.24 16.36 7.10
CA ASP A 99 -1.11 17.83 7.18
C ASP A 99 -1.32 18.33 8.63
N LEU A 100 -2.22 17.71 9.41
CA LEU A 100 -2.42 18.02 10.82
C LEU A 100 -1.20 17.65 11.67
N LEU A 101 -0.65 16.44 11.50
CA LEU A 101 0.55 16.02 12.25
C LEU A 101 1.74 16.94 11.97
N PHE A 102 1.92 17.39 10.74
CA PHE A 102 2.95 18.35 10.37
C PHE A 102 2.70 19.75 10.93
N LEU A 103 1.44 20.19 10.96
CA LEU A 103 1.07 21.44 11.63
C LEU A 103 1.37 21.36 13.14
N LEU A 104 1.08 20.24 13.79
CA LEU A 104 1.39 20.07 15.22
C LEU A 104 2.89 19.97 15.47
N GLY A 105 3.62 19.23 14.63
CA GLY A 105 5.04 18.95 14.80
C GLY A 105 5.97 20.10 14.41
N PHE A 106 5.80 20.66 13.22
CA PHE A 106 6.71 21.66 12.64
C PHE A 106 6.06 23.01 12.40
N GLN A 107 4.77 23.13 12.74
CA GLN A 107 3.94 24.29 12.47
C GLN A 107 3.84 24.61 10.98
N ALA A 108 4.24 23.69 10.10
CA ALA A 108 4.44 23.88 8.66
C ALA A 108 3.64 22.85 7.83
N PRO A 109 3.41 23.11 6.53
CA PRO A 109 2.90 22.08 5.63
C PRO A 109 3.90 20.94 5.45
N PHE A 110 3.43 19.82 4.90
CA PHE A 110 4.30 18.70 4.54
C PHE A 110 5.42 19.16 3.57
N PRO A 111 6.71 19.03 3.93
CA PRO A 111 7.80 19.72 3.24
C PRO A 111 7.90 19.33 1.77
N PHE A 112 7.78 18.04 1.44
CA PHE A 112 7.87 17.55 0.06
C PHE A 112 6.73 18.01 -0.86
N THR A 113 5.72 18.72 -0.38
CA THR A 113 4.69 19.31 -1.27
C THR A 113 5.09 20.64 -1.87
N GLY A 114 6.00 21.40 -1.25
CA GLY A 114 6.30 22.76 -1.69
C GLY A 114 7.72 23.25 -1.39
N ASN A 115 8.53 22.47 -0.67
CA ASN A 115 9.93 22.76 -0.43
C ASN A 115 10.79 21.90 -1.35
N GLU A 116 11.55 22.59 -2.21
CA GLU A 116 12.43 21.94 -3.18
C GLU A 116 13.70 21.39 -2.53
N ASP A 117 14.30 22.14 -1.61
CA ASP A 117 15.47 21.70 -0.86
C ASP A 117 15.17 20.41 -0.10
N ALA A 118 13.95 20.25 0.43
CA ALA A 118 13.54 19.00 1.10
C ALA A 118 13.61 17.77 0.17
N VAL A 119 13.04 17.88 -1.03
CA VAL A 119 13.01 16.77 -2.00
C VAL A 119 14.41 16.47 -2.53
N ALA A 120 15.18 17.53 -2.82
CA ALA A 120 16.56 17.41 -3.26
C ALA A 120 17.46 16.77 -2.19
N CYS A 121 17.34 17.17 -0.92
CA CYS A 121 18.05 16.54 0.20
C CYS A 121 17.74 15.06 0.26
N GLY A 122 16.47 14.68 0.15
CA GLY A 122 16.07 13.28 0.12
C GLY A 122 16.71 12.49 -1.02
N MET A 123 16.80 13.09 -2.21
CA MET A 123 17.40 12.46 -3.40
C MET A 123 18.92 12.28 -3.24
N LEU A 124 19.60 13.29 -2.72
CA LEU A 124 21.03 13.25 -2.43
C LEU A 124 21.35 12.24 -1.32
N TRP A 125 20.58 12.25 -0.21
CA TRP A 125 20.71 11.24 0.85
C TRP A 125 20.59 9.83 0.29
N GLN A 126 19.57 9.56 -0.53
CA GLN A 126 19.38 8.25 -1.15
C GLN A 126 20.55 7.85 -2.07
N ALA A 127 21.05 8.78 -2.89
CA ALA A 127 22.20 8.52 -3.77
C ALA A 127 23.48 8.20 -2.98
N LEU A 128 23.73 8.93 -1.89
CA LEU A 128 24.90 8.75 -1.03
C LEU A 128 24.78 7.49 -0.16
N ILE A 129 23.60 7.19 0.35
CA ILE A 129 23.30 5.92 1.04
C ILE A 129 23.48 4.73 0.09
N ARG A 130 23.12 4.86 -1.20
CA ARG A 130 23.38 3.80 -2.20
C ARG A 130 24.88 3.51 -2.34
N ARG A 131 25.74 4.52 -2.34
CA ARG A 131 27.21 4.36 -2.35
C ARG A 131 27.70 3.66 -1.07
N ALA A 132 27.22 4.10 0.09
CA ALA A 132 27.54 3.47 1.37
C ALA A 132 27.08 2.00 1.44
N ALA A 133 25.89 1.72 0.90
CA ALA A 133 25.34 0.36 0.85
C ALA A 133 26.16 -0.54 -0.08
N HIS A 134 26.57 -0.04 -1.24
CA HIS A 134 27.46 -0.77 -2.13
C HIS A 134 28.77 -1.15 -1.41
N ALA A 135 29.37 -0.23 -0.67
CA ALA A 135 30.58 -0.51 0.12
C ALA A 135 30.36 -1.57 1.22
N ARG A 136 29.20 -1.56 1.88
CA ARG A 136 28.90 -2.46 3.01
C ARG A 136 28.41 -3.85 2.57
N PHE A 137 27.65 -3.93 1.49
CA PHE A 137 26.96 -5.14 1.04
C PHE A 137 27.59 -5.75 -0.21
N GLY A 138 28.51 -5.05 -0.88
CA GLY A 138 29.16 -5.52 -2.11
C GLY A 138 28.26 -5.48 -3.36
N ASP A 139 27.01 -5.02 -3.22
CA ASP A 139 26.02 -5.01 -4.29
C ASP A 139 25.57 -3.56 -4.59
N PRO A 140 25.81 -3.04 -5.81
CA PRO A 140 25.40 -1.69 -6.17
C PRO A 140 23.87 -1.53 -6.23
N GLN A 141 23.11 -2.63 -6.28
CA GLN A 141 21.64 -2.64 -6.38
C GLN A 141 20.92 -2.74 -5.03
N THR A 142 21.66 -2.74 -3.90
CA THR A 142 21.08 -2.81 -2.55
C THR A 142 20.10 -1.66 -2.22
N VAL A 143 20.25 -0.51 -2.86
CA VAL A 143 19.39 0.67 -2.67
C VAL A 143 18.90 1.15 -4.02
N VAL A 144 17.60 1.40 -4.18
CA VAL A 144 17.04 1.85 -5.46
C VAL A 144 17.68 3.14 -5.98
N ARG A 145 17.97 3.19 -7.29
CA ARG A 145 18.63 4.36 -7.91
C ARG A 145 17.68 5.56 -7.99
N PRO A 146 18.06 6.73 -7.46
CA PRO A 146 17.35 7.99 -7.72
C PRO A 146 17.81 8.61 -9.04
N PHE A 147 16.88 9.20 -9.81
CA PHE A 147 17.17 9.91 -11.06
C PHE A 147 16.97 11.42 -10.97
N GLY A 148 16.04 11.87 -10.14
CA GLY A 148 15.74 13.29 -9.99
C GLY A 148 14.34 13.55 -9.46
N TYR A 149 13.94 14.82 -9.47
CA TYR A 149 12.64 15.28 -9.00
C TYR A 149 12.05 16.36 -9.92
N PHE A 150 10.73 16.55 -9.85
CA PHE A 150 10.04 17.63 -10.55
C PHE A 150 8.86 18.15 -9.73
N PHE A 151 8.40 19.37 -10.03
CA PHE A 151 7.16 19.89 -9.45
C PHE A 151 5.98 19.56 -10.36
N ASP A 152 4.98 18.88 -9.81
CA ASP A 152 3.74 18.58 -10.52
C ASP A 152 2.76 19.73 -10.38
N GLU A 153 2.55 20.47 -11.46
CA GLU A 153 1.64 21.61 -11.51
C GLU A 153 0.17 21.24 -11.36
N ARG A 154 -0.22 20.01 -11.70
CA ARG A 154 -1.60 19.53 -11.57
C ARG A 154 -1.90 19.15 -10.13
N LEU A 155 -0.98 18.43 -9.49
CA LEU A 155 -1.13 17.95 -8.11
C LEU A 155 -0.69 18.98 -7.06
N LYS A 156 0.04 20.02 -7.48
CA LYS A 156 0.65 21.04 -6.62
C LYS A 156 1.51 20.41 -5.53
N SER A 157 2.40 19.51 -5.97
CA SER A 157 3.30 18.74 -5.12
C SER A 157 4.54 18.38 -5.90
N PHE A 158 5.69 18.23 -5.24
CA PHE A 158 6.81 17.57 -5.88
C PHE A 158 6.54 16.08 -6.10
N ALA A 159 7.27 15.54 -7.06
CA ALA A 159 7.40 14.12 -7.33
C ALA A 159 8.87 13.76 -7.51
N GLU A 160 9.22 12.52 -7.19
CA GLU A 160 10.55 11.95 -7.44
C GLU A 160 10.47 10.83 -8.46
N VAL A 161 11.55 10.67 -9.23
CA VAL A 161 11.73 9.62 -10.22
C VAL A 161 12.85 8.70 -9.75
N ASN A 162 12.51 7.42 -9.58
CA ASN A 162 13.41 6.36 -9.16
C ASN A 162 13.40 5.20 -10.16
N GLU A 163 14.41 4.34 -10.06
CA GLU A 163 14.44 3.02 -10.70
C GLU A 163 13.17 2.23 -10.38
N TRP A 164 12.57 1.65 -11.42
CA TRP A 164 11.53 0.65 -11.25
C TRP A 164 12.18 -0.67 -10.86
N VAL A 165 11.87 -1.17 -9.66
CA VAL A 165 12.34 -2.47 -9.20
C VAL A 165 11.26 -3.50 -9.53
N ASP A 166 11.60 -4.45 -10.40
CA ASP A 166 10.82 -5.68 -10.55
C ASP A 166 11.19 -6.62 -9.38
N GLY A 167 10.46 -6.48 -8.28
CA GLY A 167 10.74 -7.19 -7.05
C GLY A 167 9.47 -7.65 -6.36
N ARG A 168 9.60 -8.75 -5.61
CA ARG A 168 8.54 -9.38 -4.84
C ARG A 168 8.73 -9.15 -3.34
N LEU A 169 7.64 -9.28 -2.61
CA LEU A 169 7.66 -9.37 -1.16
C LEU A 169 8.16 -10.76 -0.74
N SER A 170 8.82 -10.87 0.40
CA SER A 170 9.25 -12.17 0.93
C SER A 170 8.03 -13.09 1.12
N PRO A 171 8.12 -14.36 0.69
CA PRO A 171 7.05 -15.31 0.86
C PRO A 171 6.83 -15.65 2.34
N PHE A 172 5.64 -16.17 2.66
CA PHE A 172 5.39 -16.76 3.97
C PHE A 172 5.91 -18.19 3.98
N GLU A 173 6.87 -18.46 4.86
CA GLU A 173 7.41 -19.78 5.07
C GLU A 173 6.89 -20.28 6.43
N PRO A 174 6.12 -21.39 6.47
CA PRO A 174 5.63 -21.97 7.71
C PRO A 174 6.75 -22.34 8.67
N ASP A 175 6.57 -22.02 9.94
CA ASP A 175 7.46 -22.40 11.04
C ASP A 175 6.74 -23.38 11.99
N PRO A 176 6.84 -24.70 11.74
CA PRO A 176 6.18 -25.71 12.58
C PRO A 176 6.77 -25.75 14.01
N ARG A 177 8.01 -25.30 14.21
CA ARG A 177 8.70 -25.39 15.51
C ARG A 177 8.60 -24.10 16.33
N LEU A 178 7.72 -23.17 15.97
CA LEU A 178 7.57 -21.87 16.65
C LEU A 178 7.43 -21.99 18.19
N LEU A 179 6.50 -22.82 18.69
CA LEU A 179 6.27 -23.03 20.13
C LEU A 179 7.37 -23.87 20.80
N PRO A 180 7.79 -25.03 20.25
CA PRO A 180 8.94 -25.76 20.77
C PRO A 180 10.17 -24.87 20.95
N ARG A 181 10.53 -24.08 19.92
CA ARG A 181 11.66 -23.12 19.97
C ARG A 181 11.46 -22.04 21.03
N PHE A 182 10.23 -21.57 21.22
CA PHE A 182 9.92 -20.60 22.28
C PHE A 182 10.17 -21.18 23.68
N PHE A 183 9.71 -22.41 23.94
CA PHE A 183 9.95 -23.09 25.22
C PHE A 183 11.42 -23.48 25.42
N GLU A 184 12.11 -23.93 24.36
CA GLU A 184 13.55 -24.19 24.38
C GLU A 184 14.34 -22.93 24.74
N ARG A 185 13.96 -21.74 24.22
CA ARG A 185 14.59 -20.46 24.58
C ARG A 185 14.37 -20.06 26.03
N ILE A 186 13.15 -20.23 26.54
CA ILE A 186 12.86 -19.98 27.95
C ILE A 186 13.71 -20.92 28.82
N THR A 187 13.75 -22.20 28.46
CA THR A 187 14.53 -23.22 29.17
C THR A 187 16.02 -22.89 29.14
N ALA A 188 16.56 -22.51 27.98
CA ALA A 188 17.95 -22.11 27.83
C ALA A 188 18.28 -20.88 28.69
N ARG A 189 17.40 -19.86 28.69
CA ARG A 189 17.57 -18.66 29.52
C ARG A 189 17.53 -18.98 31.01
N VAL A 190 16.63 -19.85 31.45
CA VAL A 190 16.53 -20.30 32.85
C VAL A 190 17.75 -21.12 33.26
N ARG A 191 18.30 -21.93 32.35
CA ARG A 191 19.44 -22.82 32.60
C ARG A 191 20.81 -22.20 32.28
N GLY A 192 20.88 -20.94 31.85
CA GLY A 192 22.12 -20.30 31.43
C GLY A 192 22.79 -20.93 30.20
N LEU A 193 22.03 -21.68 29.39
CA LEU A 193 22.52 -22.33 28.17
C LEU A 193 22.47 -21.35 26.99
N PRO A 194 23.33 -21.53 25.97
CA PRO A 194 23.21 -20.78 24.73
C PRO A 194 21.82 -21.00 24.12
N PRO A 195 21.19 -19.95 23.57
CA PRO A 195 19.90 -20.10 22.93
C PRO A 195 20.01 -21.08 21.75
N PRO A 196 18.95 -21.88 21.49
CA PRO A 196 18.92 -22.71 20.29
C PRO A 196 19.11 -21.81 19.06
N PRO A 197 19.85 -22.26 18.03
CA PRO A 197 20.04 -21.49 16.81
C PRO A 197 18.67 -21.10 16.24
N ASP A 198 18.60 -19.91 15.63
CA ASP A 198 17.47 -19.59 14.75
C ASP A 198 17.34 -20.70 13.69
N SER A 199 16.14 -20.94 13.16
CA SER A 199 15.94 -21.92 12.08
C SER A 199 16.96 -21.65 10.97
N PRO A 200 17.38 -22.68 10.20
CA PRO A 200 18.09 -22.41 8.97
C PRO A 200 17.17 -21.54 8.07
N SER A 201 17.67 -20.34 7.77
CA SER A 201 17.47 -19.62 6.51
C SER A 201 16.04 -19.40 6.01
N THR A 202 15.09 -18.93 6.82
CA THR A 202 13.83 -18.45 6.22
C THR A 202 14.04 -17.15 5.42
N ALA A 203 13.33 -16.93 4.31
CA ALA A 203 13.41 -15.65 3.57
C ALA A 203 13.13 -14.44 4.47
N PHE A 204 12.24 -14.61 5.44
CA PHE A 204 11.88 -13.61 6.42
C PHE A 204 13.01 -13.29 7.41
N GLU A 205 13.72 -14.30 7.93
CA GLU A 205 14.89 -14.10 8.79
C GLU A 205 16.07 -13.51 8.02
N ARG A 206 16.30 -13.92 6.76
CA ARG A 206 17.30 -13.29 5.88
C ARG A 206 16.99 -11.80 5.71
N LYS A 207 15.74 -11.46 5.41
CA LYS A 207 15.29 -10.06 5.31
C LYS A 207 15.45 -9.29 6.62
N ARG A 208 15.12 -9.91 7.76
CA ARG A 208 15.31 -9.29 9.08
C ARG A 208 16.79 -8.96 9.36
N ARG A 209 17.70 -9.89 9.05
CA ARG A 209 19.15 -9.70 9.19
C ARG A 209 19.67 -8.60 8.26
N PHE A 210 19.22 -8.60 7.01
CA PHE A 210 19.53 -7.53 6.05
C PHE A 210 19.07 -6.17 6.58
N MET A 211 17.81 -6.05 7.01
CA MET A 211 17.24 -4.81 7.54
C MET A 211 17.98 -4.32 8.79
N ALA A 212 18.39 -5.22 9.69
CA ALA A 212 19.18 -4.86 10.87
C ALA A 212 20.54 -4.25 10.48
N ARG A 213 21.29 -4.92 9.59
CA ARG A 213 22.57 -4.42 9.04
C ARG A 213 22.38 -3.10 8.28
N PHE A 214 21.28 -2.94 7.56
CA PHE A 214 20.97 -1.73 6.82
C PHE A 214 20.65 -0.55 7.76
N VAL A 215 19.92 -0.81 8.85
CA VAL A 215 19.68 0.19 9.91
C VAL A 215 20.97 0.62 10.60
N GLU A 216 21.89 -0.31 10.84
CA GLU A 216 23.24 0.00 11.36
C GLU A 216 24.01 0.91 10.41
N LEU A 217 24.05 0.56 9.12
CA LEU A 217 24.67 1.39 8.09
C LEU A 217 24.08 2.81 8.09
N LEU A 218 22.75 2.94 8.11
CA LEU A 218 22.10 4.25 8.13
C LEU A 218 22.47 5.07 9.37
N ARG A 219 22.68 4.44 10.53
CA ARG A 219 23.14 5.14 11.73
C ARG A 219 24.59 5.61 11.60
N GLU A 220 25.47 4.77 11.05
CA GLU A 220 26.88 5.10 10.84
C GLU A 220 27.09 6.20 9.81
N VAL A 221 26.25 6.21 8.77
CA VAL A 221 26.27 7.20 7.69
C VAL A 221 25.66 8.54 8.12
N GLY A 222 25.02 8.62 9.29
CA GLY A 222 24.41 9.85 9.79
C GLY A 222 22.94 10.03 9.39
N ALA A 223 22.23 8.98 8.99
CA ALA A 223 20.81 9.00 8.62
C ALA A 223 19.91 8.24 9.63
N PRO A 224 19.98 8.52 10.95
CA PRO A 224 19.27 7.72 11.96
C PRO A 224 17.74 7.82 11.86
N GLU A 225 17.19 8.94 11.40
CA GLU A 225 15.74 9.09 11.24
C GLU A 225 15.21 8.39 9.98
N LEU A 226 16.01 8.30 8.91
CA LEU A 226 15.69 7.45 7.75
C LEU A 226 15.72 5.97 8.13
N ALA A 227 16.61 5.57 9.06
CA ALA A 227 16.69 4.20 9.55
C ALA A 227 15.38 3.67 10.14
N ARG A 228 14.50 4.56 10.62
CA ARG A 228 13.15 4.21 11.07
C ARG A 228 12.33 3.50 10.00
N GLN A 229 12.49 3.86 8.72
CA GLN A 229 11.77 3.22 7.61
C GLN A 229 12.17 1.76 7.40
N TYR A 230 13.30 1.32 7.98
CA TYR A 230 13.84 -0.02 7.86
C TYR A 230 13.93 -0.75 9.19
N LEU A 231 13.54 -0.12 10.30
CA LEU A 231 13.52 -0.77 11.60
C LEU A 231 12.37 -1.75 11.67
N TRP A 232 12.69 -3.02 11.95
CA TRP A 232 11.74 -4.13 11.93
C TRP A 232 10.43 -3.88 12.69
N TRP A 233 10.52 -3.34 13.91
CA TRP A 233 9.36 -3.19 14.80
C TRP A 233 8.52 -1.93 14.55
N THR A 234 8.76 -1.20 13.45
CA THR A 234 7.88 -0.09 13.05
C THR A 234 6.60 -0.56 12.37
N GLY A 235 6.51 -1.85 12.02
CA GLY A 235 5.32 -2.49 11.43
C GLY A 235 5.05 -2.14 9.96
N LYS A 236 5.65 -1.06 9.45
CA LYS A 236 5.58 -0.57 8.06
C LYS A 236 6.88 -0.70 7.28
N SER A 237 7.95 -1.19 7.90
CA SER A 237 9.29 -1.17 7.29
C SER A 237 9.51 -2.31 6.31
N GLN A 238 8.80 -3.41 6.46
CA GLN A 238 8.98 -4.62 5.66
C GLN A 238 8.69 -4.38 4.18
N PRO A 239 7.63 -3.68 3.76
CA PRO A 239 7.38 -3.42 2.33
C PRO A 239 8.43 -2.51 1.69
N ASN A 240 9.25 -1.81 2.48
CA ASN A 240 10.33 -0.96 1.97
C ASN A 240 11.58 -1.76 1.56
N VAL A 241 11.55 -3.09 1.68
CA VAL A 241 12.63 -3.96 1.21
C VAL A 241 12.03 -5.07 0.36
N LEU A 242 12.40 -5.10 -0.92
CA LEU A 242 11.95 -6.11 -1.88
C LEU A 242 13.05 -7.13 -2.15
N GLU A 243 12.67 -8.34 -2.54
CA GLU A 243 13.56 -9.33 -3.15
C GLU A 243 13.44 -9.18 -4.67
N ARG A 244 14.56 -9.07 -5.39
CA ARG A 244 14.52 -8.89 -6.86
C ARG A 244 14.11 -10.17 -7.58
N SER A 245 13.31 -10.04 -8.64
CA SER A 245 12.79 -11.19 -9.40
C SER A 245 13.86 -11.98 -10.17
N ASP A 246 15.01 -11.35 -10.48
CA ASP A 246 16.17 -11.98 -11.11
C ASP A 246 17.00 -12.87 -10.16
N SER A 247 16.65 -12.88 -8.88
CA SER A 247 17.41 -13.53 -7.83
C SER A 247 16.81 -14.90 -7.51
N ARG A 248 17.04 -15.87 -8.39
CA ARG A 248 16.75 -17.29 -8.08
C ARG A 248 17.75 -17.77 -7.01
N GLY A 249 17.33 -17.75 -5.75
CA GLY A 249 18.06 -18.36 -4.63
C GLY A 249 19.21 -17.55 -4.00
N GLY A 250 19.34 -16.25 -4.32
CA GLY A 250 20.41 -15.39 -3.79
C GLY A 250 19.90 -14.21 -2.95
N GLU A 251 20.68 -13.80 -1.93
CA GLU A 251 20.38 -12.75 -0.92
C GLU A 251 20.29 -11.30 -1.46
N ARG A 252 19.64 -11.05 -2.61
CA ARG A 252 19.58 -9.70 -3.19
C ARG A 252 18.31 -8.96 -2.77
N PHE A 253 18.40 -8.37 -1.58
CA PHE A 253 17.42 -7.42 -1.09
C PHE A 253 17.73 -6.01 -1.58
N VAL A 254 16.68 -5.30 -1.98
CA VAL A 254 16.76 -3.88 -2.37
C VAL A 254 15.88 -3.04 -1.46
N ALA A 255 16.50 -2.06 -0.81
CA ALA A 255 15.84 -1.01 -0.06
C ALA A 255 15.23 0.02 -1.01
N ILE A 256 13.93 0.25 -0.82
CA ILE A 256 13.12 1.24 -1.52
C ILE A 256 12.51 2.22 -0.50
N ASP A 257 11.89 3.30 -0.98
CA ASP A 257 11.19 4.30 -0.17
C ASP A 257 12.04 4.96 0.95
N PHE A 258 12.75 6.03 0.59
CA PHE A 258 13.57 6.84 1.49
C PHE A 258 12.85 8.12 1.97
N ARG A 259 11.51 8.13 1.98
CA ARG A 259 10.72 9.33 2.32
C ARG A 259 9.77 9.04 3.47
N PRO A 260 10.09 9.49 4.70
CA PRO A 260 9.18 9.29 5.81
C PRO A 260 7.85 10.01 5.53
N GLY A 261 6.74 9.29 5.75
CA GLY A 261 5.41 9.80 5.45
C GLY A 261 4.71 10.52 6.59
N MET A 262 5.14 10.28 7.82
CA MET A 262 4.50 10.79 9.03
C MET A 262 5.55 11.20 10.05
N THR A 263 5.38 12.39 10.62
CA THR A 263 6.14 12.84 11.78
C THR A 263 5.77 12.03 13.02
N VAL A 264 6.73 11.84 13.93
CA VAL A 264 6.49 11.22 15.24
C VAL A 264 6.38 12.32 16.28
N LEU A 265 5.21 12.42 16.89
CA LEU A 265 4.99 13.28 18.05
C LEU A 265 5.30 12.46 19.32
N PRO A 266 5.85 13.08 20.38
CA PRO A 266 6.13 12.39 21.65
C PRO A 266 4.94 11.63 22.23
N CYS A 267 3.73 12.18 22.07
CA CYS A 267 2.48 11.64 22.60
C CYS A 267 1.76 10.69 21.63
N LEU A 268 2.31 10.45 20.43
CA LEU A 268 1.66 9.62 19.41
C LEU A 268 2.67 8.67 18.74
N PRO A 269 3.19 7.67 19.48
CA PRO A 269 3.99 6.60 18.88
C PRO A 269 3.11 5.81 17.91
N LEU A 270 3.57 5.67 16.66
CA LEU A 270 2.85 4.96 15.63
C LEU A 270 3.24 3.48 15.59
N SER A 271 4.15 3.04 16.44
CA SER A 271 4.60 1.65 16.57
C SER A 271 5.39 1.44 17.87
N PRO A 272 5.59 0.19 18.33
CA PRO A 272 6.41 -0.09 19.51
C PRO A 272 7.85 0.44 19.40
N ALA A 273 8.43 0.38 18.19
CA ALA A 273 9.74 0.94 17.89
C ALA A 273 9.82 2.46 18.09
N ASP A 274 8.72 3.18 17.88
CA ASP A 274 8.71 4.64 17.95
C ASP A 274 8.98 5.15 19.37
N PHE A 275 8.65 4.38 20.41
CA PHE A 275 8.98 4.76 21.80
C PHE A 275 10.49 4.91 22.01
N GLY A 276 11.27 3.93 21.54
CA GLY A 276 12.72 3.96 21.66
C GLY A 276 13.33 5.11 20.86
N PHE A 277 12.79 5.36 19.67
CA PHE A 277 13.16 6.53 18.87
C PHE A 277 12.84 7.82 19.60
N ILE A 278 11.60 8.05 20.04
CA ILE A 278 11.18 9.25 20.80
C ILE A 278 12.15 9.50 21.96
N LEU A 279 12.46 8.48 22.77
CA LEU A 279 13.38 8.61 23.88
C LEU A 279 14.81 9.03 23.44
N GLN A 280 15.32 8.46 22.35
CA GLN A 280 16.61 8.85 21.78
C GLN A 280 16.59 10.29 21.25
N GLY A 281 15.50 10.71 20.61
CA GLY A 281 15.33 12.09 20.15
C GLY A 281 15.29 13.07 21.31
N LEU A 282 14.54 12.75 22.38
CA LEU A 282 14.50 13.55 23.60
C LEU A 282 15.89 13.72 24.22
N ARG A 283 16.71 12.66 24.26
CA ARG A 283 18.12 12.72 24.70
C ARG A 283 18.98 13.65 23.83
N ARG A 284 18.65 13.81 22.55
CA ARG A 284 19.31 14.73 21.61
C ARG A 284 18.68 16.12 21.59
N GLY A 285 17.69 16.39 22.45
CA GLY A 285 16.94 17.65 22.48
C GLY A 285 15.93 17.83 21.33
N VAL A 286 15.60 16.76 20.61
CA VAL A 286 14.64 16.73 19.50
C VAL A 286 13.32 16.14 19.98
N LEU A 287 12.30 16.99 20.12
CA LEU A 287 10.96 16.56 20.54
C LEU A 287 10.19 15.87 19.42
N VAL A 288 10.30 16.38 18.20
CA VAL A 288 9.54 15.88 17.05
C VAL A 288 10.51 15.32 16.02
N GLN A 289 10.29 14.07 15.61
CA GLN A 289 11.19 13.36 14.69
C GLN A 289 10.62 13.33 13.28
N PHE A 290 11.43 13.79 12.33
CA PHE A 290 11.13 13.72 10.92
C PHE A 290 12.35 14.03 10.05
N ASP A 291 12.81 13.01 9.32
CA ASP A 291 13.72 13.15 8.19
C ASP A 291 15.07 13.80 8.50
N ARG A 292 15.53 13.90 9.76
CA ARG A 292 16.80 14.56 10.10
C ARG A 292 18.01 13.68 9.85
N GLY A 293 18.94 14.19 9.03
CA GLY A 293 20.27 13.63 8.83
C GLY A 293 21.35 14.44 9.55
N ASP A 294 22.54 13.85 9.62
CA ASP A 294 23.79 14.47 10.05
C ASP A 294 24.78 14.41 8.87
N PRO A 295 24.79 15.46 8.02
CA PRO A 295 25.72 15.54 6.89
C PRO A 295 27.19 15.48 7.28
N GLU A 296 27.56 15.88 8.50
CA GLU A 296 28.94 15.79 8.97
C GLU A 296 29.32 14.35 9.30
N ALA A 297 28.39 13.56 9.87
CA ALA A 297 28.61 12.12 10.03
C ALA A 297 28.76 11.41 8.68
N LEU A 298 27.97 11.81 7.67
CA LEU A 298 28.13 11.31 6.30
C LEU A 298 29.51 11.65 5.73
N GLU A 299 29.96 12.89 5.88
CA GLU A 299 31.28 13.32 5.41
C GLU A 299 32.40 12.52 6.10
N ARG A 300 32.33 12.35 7.43
CA ARG A 300 33.26 11.48 8.19
C ARG A 300 33.20 10.03 7.72
N PHE A 301 32.02 9.52 7.37
CA PHE A 301 31.87 8.18 6.81
C PHE A 301 32.51 8.06 5.43
N ALA A 302 32.31 9.05 4.56
CA ALA A 302 32.88 9.12 3.22
C ALA A 302 34.41 9.21 3.24
N CYS A 303 34.99 10.00 4.15
CA CYS A 303 36.45 10.07 4.35
C CYS A 303 37.05 8.72 4.74
N ARG A 304 36.32 7.87 5.47
CA ARG A 304 36.78 6.50 5.83
C ARG A 304 36.64 5.50 4.69
N HIS A 305 35.85 5.81 3.65
CA HIS A 305 35.59 4.93 2.51
C HIS A 305 35.80 5.66 1.17
N PRO A 306 37.00 6.23 0.91
CA PRO A 306 37.20 7.16 -0.21
C PRO A 306 36.87 6.56 -1.57
N GLN A 307 37.20 5.28 -1.79
CA GLN A 307 36.91 4.55 -3.04
C GLN A 307 35.41 4.47 -3.33
N ALA A 308 34.56 4.34 -2.30
CA ALA A 308 33.12 4.22 -2.49
C ALA A 308 32.44 5.55 -2.84
N PHE A 309 33.08 6.67 -2.51
CA PHE A 309 32.53 8.03 -2.68
C PHE A 309 33.27 8.85 -3.76
N GLU A 310 34.05 8.18 -4.61
CA GLU A 310 34.68 8.82 -5.75
C GLU A 310 33.64 9.53 -6.64
N GLY A 311 33.90 10.81 -6.95
CA GLY A 311 32.98 11.67 -7.70
C GLY A 311 31.72 12.14 -6.95
N ALA A 312 31.53 11.78 -5.67
CA ALA A 312 30.33 12.14 -4.89
C ALA A 312 30.53 13.35 -3.95
N TRP A 313 31.72 13.94 -3.88
CA TRP A 313 32.01 15.08 -3.00
C TRP A 313 31.16 16.31 -3.31
N THR A 314 30.84 16.55 -4.59
CA THR A 314 29.91 17.61 -5.02
C THR A 314 28.52 17.38 -4.47
N TRP A 315 28.05 16.12 -4.42
CA TRP A 315 26.76 15.76 -3.82
C TRP A 315 26.75 15.93 -2.31
N ILE A 316 27.86 15.62 -1.61
CA ILE A 316 27.98 15.85 -0.17
C ILE A 316 27.93 17.35 0.15
N ALA A 317 28.66 18.17 -0.62
CA ALA A 317 28.63 19.62 -0.46
C ALA A 317 27.23 20.19 -0.72
N ALA A 318 26.59 19.78 -1.82
CA ALA A 318 25.23 20.18 -2.16
C ALA A 318 24.21 19.75 -1.09
N LEU A 319 24.39 18.56 -0.50
CA LEU A 319 23.53 18.08 0.58
C LEU A 319 23.66 18.94 1.83
N LYS A 320 24.89 19.26 2.27
CA LYS A 320 25.14 20.13 3.44
C LYS A 320 24.45 21.49 3.28
N GLU A 321 24.60 22.09 2.11
CA GLU A 321 24.01 23.39 1.80
C GLU A 321 22.47 23.35 1.78
N ARG A 322 21.90 22.39 1.03
CA ARG A 322 20.44 22.24 0.88
C ARG A 322 19.78 21.83 2.19
N GLU A 323 20.42 20.97 2.99
CA GLU A 323 19.88 20.56 4.29
C GLU A 323 19.83 21.75 5.26
N ALA A 324 20.88 22.56 5.30
CA ALA A 324 20.90 23.79 6.08
C ALA A 324 19.76 24.75 5.68
N ARG A 325 19.55 24.97 4.36
CA ARG A 325 18.42 25.78 3.86
C ARG A 325 17.08 25.18 4.24
N TYR A 326 16.89 23.88 4.01
CA TYR A 326 15.66 23.17 4.32
C TYR A 326 15.29 23.30 5.82
N ARG A 327 16.21 23.03 6.74
CA ARG A 327 15.93 23.11 8.19
C ARG A 327 15.65 24.53 8.68
N ARG A 328 16.32 25.52 8.08
CA ARG A 328 16.08 26.95 8.39
C ARG A 328 14.80 27.50 7.78
N SER A 329 14.21 26.79 6.83
CA SER A 329 12.98 27.20 6.15
C SER A 329 11.69 26.87 6.92
N MET A 330 11.79 26.08 7.99
CA MET A 330 10.65 25.65 8.82
C MET A 330 10.64 26.39 10.17
N PRO A 331 9.45 26.73 10.72
CA PRO A 331 9.36 27.33 12.05
C PRO A 331 9.90 26.45 13.15
N ASP A 332 9.55 25.15 13.15
CA ASP A 332 10.06 24.12 14.06
C ASP A 332 10.34 24.66 15.47
N VAL A 333 9.26 25.09 16.15
CA VAL A 333 9.36 25.81 17.43
C VAL A 333 10.08 24.98 18.49
N PHE A 334 9.93 23.65 18.42
CA PHE A 334 10.56 22.71 19.33
C PHE A 334 12.09 22.71 19.21
N HIS A 335 12.62 22.94 18.01
CA HIS A 335 14.05 22.97 17.75
C HIS A 335 14.65 24.38 17.82
N HIS A 336 14.03 25.36 17.16
CA HIS A 336 14.58 26.72 17.10
C HIS A 336 14.34 27.52 18.38
N ARG A 337 13.25 27.25 19.12
CA ARG A 337 12.95 27.86 20.43
C ARG A 337 13.10 29.40 20.38
N LEU A 338 13.88 29.99 21.29
CA LEU A 338 14.13 31.43 21.38
C LEU A 338 14.84 32.03 20.16
N ARG A 339 15.47 31.21 19.30
CA ARG A 339 16.10 31.70 18.07
C ARG A 339 15.10 32.32 17.13
N LEU A 340 13.84 31.86 17.10
CA LEU A 340 12.80 32.49 16.28
C LEU A 340 12.58 33.96 16.64
N LEU A 341 12.76 34.33 17.91
CA LEU A 341 12.60 35.70 18.39
C LEU A 341 13.87 36.54 18.17
N ARG A 342 15.06 35.93 18.20
CA ARG A 342 16.35 36.65 18.14
C ARG A 342 16.98 36.69 16.74
N ASP A 343 16.91 35.59 15.99
CA ASP A 343 17.58 35.42 14.70
C ASP A 343 16.71 35.96 13.55
N ARG A 344 17.04 37.16 13.07
CA ARG A 344 16.37 37.81 11.94
C ARG A 344 16.50 37.00 10.65
N SER A 345 17.69 36.46 10.39
CA SER A 345 17.96 35.68 9.17
C SER A 345 17.13 34.39 9.12
N LEU A 346 16.89 33.75 10.27
CA LEU A 346 15.99 32.60 10.38
C LEU A 346 14.55 32.97 10.07
N ARG A 347 14.04 34.08 10.63
CA ARG A 347 12.68 34.56 10.33
C ARG A 347 12.50 34.90 8.85
N GLU A 348 13.50 35.50 8.23
CA GLU A 348 13.49 35.82 6.80
C GLU A 348 13.47 34.55 5.94
N ALA A 349 14.29 33.54 6.28
CA ALA A 349 14.27 32.24 5.60
C ALA A 349 12.90 31.53 5.71
N ILE A 350 12.30 31.52 6.92
CA ILE A 350 10.96 30.95 7.14
C ILE A 350 9.90 31.73 6.36
N ARG A 351 9.95 33.07 6.40
CA ARG A 351 9.03 33.93 5.66
C ARG A 351 9.11 33.65 4.17
N HIS A 352 10.32 33.63 3.62
CA HIS A 352 10.57 33.38 2.21
C HIS A 352 9.96 32.04 1.79
N GLN A 353 10.30 30.95 2.49
CA GLN A 353 9.78 29.62 2.17
C GLN A 353 8.26 29.52 2.31
N ARG A 354 7.66 30.23 3.26
CA ARG A 354 6.20 30.26 3.40
C ARG A 354 5.52 30.90 2.21
N ILE A 355 6.04 32.04 1.74
CA ILE A 355 5.49 32.75 0.59
C ILE A 355 5.59 31.87 -0.66
N THR A 356 6.78 31.30 -0.93
CA THR A 356 7.00 30.36 -2.04
C THR A 356 6.09 29.14 -1.95
N GLY A 357 5.91 28.57 -0.75
CA GLY A 357 5.00 27.44 -0.53
C GLY A 357 3.53 27.80 -0.79
N TRP A 358 3.09 28.99 -0.38
CA TRP A 358 1.74 29.48 -0.64
C TRP A 358 1.50 29.72 -2.14
N GLU A 359 2.48 30.25 -2.85
CA GLU A 359 2.43 30.45 -4.29
C GLU A 359 2.32 29.10 -5.03
N ARG A 360 3.23 28.17 -4.74
CA ARG A 360 3.23 26.81 -5.31
C ARG A 360 1.93 26.06 -5.03
N ALA A 361 1.34 26.22 -3.84
CA ALA A 361 0.03 25.63 -3.51
C ALA A 361 -1.17 26.33 -4.20
N GLY A 362 -0.93 27.40 -4.95
CA GLY A 362 -1.95 28.25 -5.56
C GLY A 362 -2.81 28.97 -4.51
N GLN A 363 -2.25 29.25 -3.34
CA GLN A 363 -2.91 30.01 -2.27
C GLN A 363 -2.78 31.52 -2.47
N ILE A 364 -1.69 31.97 -3.08
CA ILE A 364 -1.49 33.37 -3.48
C ILE A 364 -1.14 33.45 -4.96
N SER A 365 -1.36 34.60 -5.61
CA SER A 365 -0.91 34.85 -6.97
C SER A 365 0.59 35.17 -7.02
N PRO A 366 1.28 34.96 -8.15
CA PRO A 366 2.70 35.35 -8.31
C PRO A 366 2.92 36.83 -8.01
N SER A 367 2.05 37.71 -8.53
CA SER A 367 2.06 39.15 -8.24
C SER A 367 1.96 39.48 -6.74
N ARG A 368 1.26 38.66 -5.96
CA ARG A 368 1.15 38.82 -4.51
C ARG A 368 2.37 38.24 -3.80
N ALA A 369 2.93 37.14 -4.30
CA ALA A 369 4.15 36.55 -3.79
C ALA A 369 5.32 37.53 -3.89
N THR A 370 5.56 38.12 -5.07
CA THR A 370 6.61 39.14 -5.29
C THR A 370 6.51 40.30 -4.30
N ARG A 371 5.31 40.91 -4.18
CA ARG A 371 5.07 41.99 -3.20
C ARG A 371 5.35 41.57 -1.76
N LEU A 372 5.03 40.34 -1.38
CA LEU A 372 5.30 39.83 -0.04
C LEU A 372 6.78 39.55 0.20
N HIS A 373 7.55 39.18 -0.82
CA HIS A 373 8.99 39.03 -0.75
C HIS A 373 9.70 40.38 -0.59
N GLU A 374 9.24 41.41 -1.30
CA GLU A 374 9.77 42.79 -1.24
C GLU A 374 9.44 43.55 0.06
N GLY A 375 8.76 42.92 1.03
CA GLY A 375 8.42 43.55 2.31
C GLY A 375 6.98 44.07 2.41
N GLY A 376 6.14 43.83 1.41
CA GLY A 376 4.75 44.31 1.37
C GLY A 376 3.90 43.89 2.57
N ARG A 377 2.96 44.76 2.97
CA ARG A 377 1.99 44.53 4.04
C ARG A 377 1.07 43.34 3.69
N GLY A 378 0.80 42.47 4.65
CA GLY A 378 -0.16 41.36 4.50
C GLY A 378 0.38 39.95 4.77
N TYR A 379 1.66 39.80 5.09
CA TYR A 379 2.22 38.50 5.51
C TYR A 379 1.53 37.95 6.77
N LEU A 380 1.36 38.76 7.82
CA LEU A 380 0.77 38.32 9.08
C LEU A 380 -0.68 37.81 8.93
N PRO A 381 -1.62 38.52 8.27
CA PRO A 381 -2.96 37.98 8.01
C PRO A 381 -2.96 36.64 7.26
N LEU A 382 -2.07 36.50 6.27
CA LEU A 382 -1.91 35.24 5.53
C LEU A 382 -1.31 34.13 6.41
N LEU A 383 -0.40 34.47 7.31
CA LEU A 383 0.16 33.53 8.28
C LEU A 383 -0.91 33.05 9.26
N PHE A 384 -1.69 33.95 9.88
CA PHE A 384 -2.75 33.57 10.82
C PHE A 384 -3.81 32.70 10.15
N THR A 385 -4.25 33.07 8.94
CA THR A 385 -5.18 32.22 8.17
C THR A 385 -4.55 30.89 7.77
N SER A 386 -3.23 30.78 7.61
CA SER A 386 -2.55 29.50 7.34
C SER A 386 -2.63 28.50 8.50
N LEU A 387 -2.74 29.00 9.73
CA LEU A 387 -2.76 28.21 10.95
C LEU A 387 -4.16 27.67 11.27
N LEU A 388 -5.21 28.27 10.69
CA LEU A 388 -6.58 27.80 10.87
C LEU A 388 -6.82 26.48 10.12
N PRO A 389 -7.10 25.37 10.84
CA PRO A 389 -7.35 24.09 10.19
C PRO A 389 -8.61 24.16 9.32
N ILE A 390 -8.63 23.37 8.24
CA ILE A 390 -9.77 23.17 7.33
C ILE A 390 -10.15 24.40 6.48
N VAL A 391 -10.46 25.54 7.09
CA VAL A 391 -10.97 26.75 6.42
C VAL A 391 -9.86 27.72 6.01
N GLY A 392 -8.72 27.68 6.70
CA GLY A 392 -7.63 28.63 6.51
C GLY A 392 -7.16 28.78 5.07
N LYS A 393 -6.97 27.65 4.37
CA LYS A 393 -6.53 27.63 2.95
C LYS A 393 -7.51 28.36 2.02
N ARG A 394 -8.82 28.38 2.32
CA ARG A 394 -9.83 29.08 1.51
C ARG A 394 -9.76 30.58 1.73
N PHE A 395 -9.65 31.02 2.99
CA PHE A 395 -9.47 32.44 3.32
C PHE A 395 -8.16 32.99 2.76
N GLN A 396 -7.06 32.23 2.84
CA GLN A 396 -5.80 32.62 2.21
C GLN A 396 -5.95 32.86 0.71
N ARG A 397 -6.63 31.95 -0.01
CA ARG A 397 -6.93 32.11 -1.44
C ARG A 397 -7.78 33.33 -1.72
N LEU A 398 -8.78 33.60 -0.89
CA LEU A 398 -9.62 34.79 -1.03
C LEU A 398 -8.80 36.08 -0.86
N LEU A 399 -7.89 36.13 0.11
CA LEU A 399 -7.08 37.31 0.41
C LEU A 399 -5.91 37.51 -0.56
N GLY A 400 -5.33 36.43 -1.07
CA GLY A 400 -4.03 36.45 -1.74
C GLY A 400 -4.03 36.05 -3.21
N ASN A 401 -5.12 35.49 -3.76
CA ASN A 401 -5.17 35.00 -5.13
C ASN A 401 -6.24 35.71 -5.96
N GLU A 402 -5.81 36.63 -6.82
CA GLU A 402 -6.66 37.41 -7.73
C GLU A 402 -7.50 36.52 -8.66
N ARG A 403 -6.88 35.47 -9.22
CA ARG A 403 -7.56 34.50 -10.10
C ARG A 403 -8.62 33.69 -9.36
N TYR A 404 -8.42 33.39 -8.08
CA TYR A 404 -9.42 32.72 -7.25
C TYR A 404 -10.60 33.65 -6.91
N ARG A 405 -10.36 34.93 -6.64
CA ARG A 405 -11.44 35.92 -6.47
C ARG A 405 -12.28 36.06 -7.74
N ALA A 406 -11.62 36.20 -8.89
CA ALA A 406 -12.29 36.22 -10.20
C ALA A 406 -13.08 34.93 -10.46
N HIS A 407 -12.54 33.78 -10.06
CA HIS A 407 -13.26 32.50 -10.12
C HIS A 407 -14.54 32.51 -9.27
N LEU A 408 -14.48 32.94 -8.01
CA LEU A 408 -15.66 33.01 -7.15
C LEU A 408 -16.69 34.00 -7.69
N TYR A 409 -16.25 35.16 -8.18
CA TYR A 409 -17.11 36.14 -8.82
C TYR A 409 -17.81 35.54 -10.05
N ALA A 410 -17.08 34.89 -10.95
CA ALA A 410 -17.65 34.24 -12.13
C ALA A 410 -18.63 33.11 -11.77
N VAL A 411 -18.37 32.33 -10.71
CA VAL A 411 -19.33 31.33 -10.21
C VAL A 411 -20.62 31.98 -9.69
N GLY A 412 -20.51 33.12 -9.02
CA GLY A 412 -21.66 33.84 -8.47
C GLY A 412 -22.49 34.55 -9.55
N PHE A 413 -21.83 35.22 -10.49
CA PHE A 413 -22.45 36.23 -11.35
C PHE A 413 -22.49 35.89 -12.84
N ASP A 414 -21.63 34.99 -13.34
CA ASP A 414 -21.69 34.53 -14.74
C ASP A 414 -22.41 33.19 -14.82
N SER A 415 -23.60 33.18 -15.43
CA SER A 415 -24.45 31.99 -15.55
C SER A 415 -23.83 30.90 -16.41
N GLY A 416 -23.14 31.27 -17.49
CA GLY A 416 -22.44 30.34 -18.39
C GLY A 416 -21.23 29.71 -17.68
N TYR A 417 -20.46 30.52 -16.98
CA TYR A 417 -19.34 30.05 -16.16
C TYR A 417 -19.81 29.14 -15.03
N ARG A 418 -20.86 29.54 -14.29
CA ARG A 418 -21.46 28.71 -13.23
C ARG A 418 -21.93 27.36 -13.75
N LYS A 419 -22.53 27.30 -14.95
CA LYS A 419 -22.91 26.03 -15.59
C LYS A 419 -21.70 25.14 -15.83
N ARG A 420 -20.65 25.67 -16.47
CA ARG A 420 -19.38 24.94 -16.71
C ARG A 420 -18.72 24.47 -15.42
N PHE A 421 -18.73 25.30 -14.38
CA PHE A 421 -18.21 24.95 -13.06
C PHE A 421 -18.99 23.77 -12.45
N LEU A 422 -20.32 23.83 -12.46
CA LEU A 422 -21.15 22.74 -11.93
C LEU A 422 -20.97 21.45 -12.73
N ASP A 423 -20.88 21.53 -14.08
CA ASP A 423 -20.61 20.36 -14.93
C ASP A 423 -19.27 19.71 -14.59
N ALA A 424 -18.20 20.51 -14.51
CA ALA A 424 -16.87 20.02 -14.16
C ALA A 424 -16.82 19.47 -12.71
N PHE A 425 -17.55 20.10 -11.79
CA PHE A 425 -17.63 19.67 -10.39
C PHE A 425 -18.33 18.32 -10.25
N VAL A 426 -19.50 18.15 -10.89
CA VAL A 426 -20.22 16.88 -10.94
C VAL A 426 -19.34 15.81 -11.59
N ALA A 427 -18.69 16.11 -12.70
CA ALA A 427 -17.81 15.16 -13.38
C ALA A 427 -16.62 14.74 -12.52
N THR A 428 -16.00 15.67 -11.79
CA THR A 428 -14.88 15.38 -10.88
C THR A 428 -15.30 14.43 -9.76
N ASP A 429 -16.46 14.68 -9.14
CA ASP A 429 -17.00 13.84 -8.07
C ASP A 429 -17.38 12.44 -8.56
N LEU A 430 -18.02 12.34 -9.72
CA LEU A 430 -18.39 11.06 -10.33
C LEU A 430 -17.15 10.24 -10.71
N LEU A 431 -16.08 10.88 -11.18
CA LEU A 431 -14.79 10.22 -11.38
C LEU A 431 -14.23 9.67 -10.08
N GLU A 432 -14.24 10.45 -8.99
CA GLU A 432 -13.82 9.96 -7.67
C GLU A 432 -14.68 8.78 -7.19
N TRP A 433 -16.00 8.81 -7.41
CA TRP A 433 -16.90 7.74 -7.01
C TRP A 433 -16.75 6.47 -7.86
N LEU A 434 -16.58 6.59 -9.18
CA LEU A 434 -16.27 5.47 -10.08
C LEU A 434 -14.98 4.77 -9.66
N ARG A 435 -13.93 5.55 -9.38
CA ARG A 435 -12.64 5.02 -8.93
C ARG A 435 -12.74 4.31 -7.58
N ALA A 436 -13.49 4.88 -6.65
CA ALA A 436 -13.73 4.27 -5.35
C ALA A 436 -14.69 3.07 -5.40
N GLY A 437 -15.21 2.70 -6.58
CA GLY A 437 -16.19 1.62 -6.74
C GLY A 437 -17.54 1.90 -6.06
N ARG A 438 -17.84 3.18 -5.78
CA ARG A 438 -19.09 3.64 -5.14
C ARG A 438 -20.28 3.56 -6.08
N ILE A 439 -20.03 3.74 -7.38
CA ILE A 439 -21.04 3.72 -8.43
C ILE A 439 -20.52 2.93 -9.63
N GLY A 440 -21.43 2.40 -10.44
CA GLY A 440 -21.10 1.76 -11.72
C GLY A 440 -20.98 2.78 -12.87
N GLU A 441 -20.43 2.33 -13.99
CA GLU A 441 -20.24 3.13 -15.21
C GLU A 441 -21.54 3.70 -15.78
N VAL A 442 -22.56 2.84 -15.92
CA VAL A 442 -23.90 3.25 -16.40
C VAL A 442 -24.55 4.25 -15.44
N GLN A 443 -24.41 4.01 -14.14
CA GLN A 443 -24.96 4.88 -13.11
C GLN A 443 -24.29 6.25 -13.11
N ALA A 444 -22.98 6.34 -13.35
CA ALA A 444 -22.27 7.60 -13.45
C ALA A 444 -22.82 8.47 -14.59
N ILE A 445 -23.07 7.89 -15.77
CA ILE A 445 -23.72 8.61 -16.88
C ILE A 445 -25.12 9.09 -16.47
N GLY A 446 -25.91 8.24 -15.81
CA GLY A 446 -27.25 8.58 -15.33
C GLY A 446 -27.26 9.72 -14.30
N LEU A 447 -26.32 9.69 -13.34
CA LEU A 447 -26.16 10.74 -12.32
C LEU A 447 -25.68 12.06 -12.93
N TYR A 448 -24.81 12.02 -13.94
CA TYR A 448 -24.40 13.23 -14.64
C TYR A 448 -25.59 13.90 -15.36
N ARG A 449 -26.42 13.10 -16.05
CA ARG A 449 -27.61 13.60 -16.75
C ARG A 449 -28.70 14.12 -15.79
N ASN A 450 -28.84 13.50 -14.61
CA ASN A 450 -29.84 13.90 -13.61
C ASN A 450 -29.19 14.57 -12.38
N ARG A 451 -29.02 15.90 -12.46
CA ARG A 451 -28.38 16.71 -11.40
C ARG A 451 -29.08 16.60 -10.04
N ARG A 452 -30.41 16.50 -9.99
CA ARG A 452 -31.14 16.37 -8.71
C ARG A 452 -30.75 15.08 -8.00
N ARG A 453 -30.71 13.97 -8.74
CA ARG A 453 -30.28 12.66 -8.22
C ARG A 453 -28.82 12.69 -7.76
N PHE A 454 -27.93 13.35 -8.51
CA PHE A 454 -26.54 13.52 -8.09
C PHE A 454 -26.43 14.22 -6.72
N TRP A 455 -27.15 15.32 -6.50
CA TRP A 455 -27.08 16.05 -5.23
C TRP A 455 -27.64 15.25 -4.05
N LEU A 456 -28.72 14.49 -4.24
CA LEU A 456 -29.23 13.57 -3.23
C LEU A 456 -28.21 12.47 -2.88
N HIS A 457 -27.58 11.86 -3.90
CA HIS A 457 -26.49 10.89 -3.69
C HIS A 457 -25.33 11.53 -2.92
N ARG A 458 -24.96 12.76 -3.29
CA ARG A 458 -23.86 13.47 -2.63
C ARG A 458 -24.18 13.76 -1.16
N LEU A 459 -25.38 14.22 -0.85
CA LEU A 459 -25.74 14.62 0.51
C LEU A 459 -25.91 13.40 1.43
N PHE A 460 -26.59 12.35 0.97
CA PHE A 460 -26.99 11.24 1.83
C PHE A 460 -26.10 9.99 1.69
N LEU A 461 -25.67 9.64 0.48
CA LEU A 461 -24.98 8.36 0.24
C LEU A 461 -23.46 8.49 0.25
N SER A 462 -22.90 9.68 -0.02
CA SER A 462 -21.44 9.86 -0.10
C SER A 462 -20.73 9.71 1.26
N VAL A 463 -21.47 9.84 2.36
CA VAL A 463 -20.99 9.63 3.74
C VAL A 463 -20.77 8.14 4.02
N LEU A 464 -21.52 7.26 3.34
CA LEU A 464 -21.41 5.82 3.54
C LEU A 464 -20.08 5.27 3.00
N PRO A 465 -19.57 4.17 3.60
CA PRO A 465 -18.54 3.34 3.00
C PRO A 465 -18.90 2.93 1.58
N ALA A 466 -17.89 2.78 0.70
CA ALA A 466 -18.13 2.54 -0.72
C ALA A 466 -19.05 1.33 -1.03
N PRO A 467 -18.94 0.18 -0.33
CA PRO A 467 -19.84 -0.94 -0.56
C PRO A 467 -21.31 -0.60 -0.24
N LEU A 468 -21.55 0.15 0.84
CA LEU A 468 -22.89 0.55 1.26
C LEU A 468 -23.46 1.63 0.35
N HIS A 469 -22.65 2.60 -0.08
CA HIS A 469 -23.06 3.58 -1.10
C HIS A 469 -23.51 2.85 -2.36
N ARG A 470 -22.73 1.87 -2.86
CA ARG A 470 -23.09 1.11 -4.05
C ARG A 470 -24.36 0.28 -3.85
N ALA A 471 -24.49 -0.39 -2.72
CA ALA A 471 -25.64 -1.24 -2.42
C ALA A 471 -26.96 -0.44 -2.35
N VAL A 472 -26.94 0.73 -1.73
CA VAL A 472 -28.13 1.60 -1.62
C VAL A 472 -28.40 2.33 -2.94
N GLY A 473 -27.35 2.78 -3.63
CA GLY A 473 -27.47 3.54 -4.87
C GLY A 473 -27.91 2.72 -6.09
N ASP A 474 -27.59 1.43 -6.10
CA ASP A 474 -27.90 0.49 -7.19
C ASP A 474 -28.51 -0.82 -6.64
N PRO A 475 -29.82 -0.83 -6.35
CA PRO A 475 -30.49 -2.00 -5.80
C PRO A 475 -30.54 -3.17 -6.78
N ARG A 476 -30.47 -2.92 -8.10
CA ARG A 476 -30.40 -4.01 -9.10
C ARG A 476 -29.09 -4.75 -8.96
N HIS A 477 -27.98 -4.03 -8.85
CA HIS A 477 -26.68 -4.62 -8.59
C HIS A 477 -26.66 -5.40 -7.27
N LEU A 478 -27.30 -4.90 -6.21
CA LEU A 478 -27.42 -5.62 -4.95
C LEU A 478 -28.21 -6.93 -5.11
N ILE A 479 -29.38 -6.90 -5.76
CA ILE A 479 -30.22 -8.08 -6.00
C ILE A 479 -29.48 -9.09 -6.87
N GLU A 480 -28.83 -8.66 -7.94
CA GLU A 480 -28.01 -9.52 -8.79
C GLU A 480 -26.87 -10.16 -8.00
N ARG A 481 -26.16 -9.38 -7.19
CA ARG A 481 -25.07 -9.89 -6.34
C ARG A 481 -25.59 -10.90 -5.32
N ILE A 482 -26.73 -10.66 -4.70
CA ILE A 482 -27.40 -11.61 -3.79
C ILE A 482 -27.78 -12.88 -4.56
N ARG A 483 -28.44 -12.77 -5.72
CA ARG A 483 -28.83 -13.92 -6.55
C ARG A 483 -27.64 -14.74 -7.00
N VAL A 484 -26.57 -14.10 -7.47
CA VAL A 484 -25.33 -14.75 -7.88
C VAL A 484 -24.67 -15.43 -6.68
N THR A 485 -24.64 -14.78 -5.52
CA THR A 485 -24.08 -15.37 -4.30
C THR A 485 -24.88 -16.59 -3.82
N LEU A 486 -26.22 -16.51 -3.84
CA LEU A 486 -27.08 -17.62 -3.44
C LEU A 486 -27.03 -18.79 -4.44
N ARG A 487 -27.13 -18.52 -5.74
CA ARG A 487 -27.00 -19.54 -6.79
C ARG A 487 -25.60 -20.16 -6.79
N GLY A 488 -24.56 -19.34 -6.64
CA GLY A 488 -23.17 -19.77 -6.52
C GLY A 488 -22.98 -20.64 -5.29
N GLY A 489 -23.47 -20.23 -4.12
CA GLY A 489 -23.42 -21.03 -2.89
C GLY A 489 -24.16 -22.36 -3.00
N TRP A 490 -25.33 -22.37 -3.65
CA TRP A 490 -26.09 -23.60 -3.90
C TRP A 490 -25.36 -24.56 -4.85
N ARG A 491 -24.84 -24.04 -5.98
CA ARG A 491 -24.02 -24.82 -6.91
C ARG A 491 -22.76 -25.33 -6.23
N PHE A 492 -22.11 -24.50 -5.41
CA PHE A 492 -20.94 -24.87 -4.63
C PHE A 492 -21.22 -26.08 -3.72
N LEU A 493 -22.39 -26.17 -3.08
CA LEU A 493 -22.69 -27.34 -2.24
C LEU A 493 -23.02 -28.61 -3.04
N ARG A 494 -23.53 -28.50 -4.28
CA ARG A 494 -24.05 -29.65 -5.04
C ARG A 494 -23.15 -30.16 -6.15
N ASP A 495 -22.36 -29.31 -6.77
CA ASP A 495 -21.61 -29.60 -7.99
C ASP A 495 -20.10 -29.67 -7.70
N PRO A 496 -19.50 -30.87 -7.70
CA PRO A 496 -18.06 -31.04 -7.48
C PRO A 496 -17.20 -30.33 -8.53
N ALA A 497 -17.62 -30.31 -9.80
CA ALA A 497 -16.87 -29.63 -10.86
C ALA A 497 -16.87 -28.11 -10.65
N HIS A 498 -18.00 -27.55 -10.19
CA HIS A 498 -18.07 -26.14 -9.81
C HIS A 498 -17.17 -25.80 -8.61
N ARG A 499 -17.07 -26.68 -7.60
CA ARG A 499 -16.17 -26.49 -6.45
C ARG A 499 -14.71 -26.53 -6.85
N LEU A 500 -14.32 -27.52 -7.66
CA LEU A 500 -12.95 -27.63 -8.16
C LEU A 500 -12.59 -26.39 -9.00
N GLY A 501 -13.46 -25.99 -9.92
CA GLY A 501 -13.26 -24.76 -10.69
C GLY A 501 -13.15 -23.51 -9.82
N TRP A 502 -13.99 -23.37 -8.79
CA TRP A 502 -13.90 -22.28 -7.82
C TRP A 502 -12.57 -22.32 -7.05
N LEU A 503 -12.12 -23.51 -6.63
CA LEU A 503 -10.87 -23.67 -5.90
C LEU A 503 -9.66 -23.30 -6.77
N VAL A 504 -9.62 -23.79 -8.02
CA VAL A 504 -8.58 -23.46 -9.00
C VAL A 504 -8.55 -21.96 -9.27
N GLU A 505 -9.70 -21.31 -9.45
CA GLU A 505 -9.77 -19.86 -9.64
C GLU A 505 -9.21 -19.08 -8.43
N ARG A 506 -9.49 -19.55 -7.21
CA ARG A 506 -8.95 -18.94 -5.98
C ARG A 506 -7.45 -19.19 -5.83
N ILE A 507 -6.97 -20.36 -6.24
CA ILE A 507 -5.55 -20.71 -6.29
C ILE A 507 -4.83 -19.81 -7.29
N GLU A 508 -5.34 -19.65 -8.51
CA GLU A 508 -4.77 -18.77 -9.53
C GLU A 508 -4.78 -17.30 -9.10
N GLU A 509 -5.84 -16.86 -8.43
CA GLU A 509 -5.92 -15.52 -7.85
C GLU A 509 -4.86 -15.34 -6.73
N ALA A 510 -4.73 -16.33 -5.84
CA ALA A 510 -3.73 -16.31 -4.78
C ALA A 510 -2.30 -16.39 -5.32
N ALA A 511 -2.06 -17.16 -6.40
CA ALA A 511 -0.78 -17.25 -7.10
C ALA A 511 -0.40 -15.91 -7.72
N ARG A 512 -1.34 -15.24 -8.41
CA ARG A 512 -1.15 -13.88 -8.93
C ARG A 512 -0.87 -12.85 -7.83
N GLU A 513 -1.51 -12.99 -6.67
CA GLU A 513 -1.31 -12.08 -5.53
C GLU A 513 0.00 -12.32 -4.76
N SER A 514 0.45 -13.58 -4.68
CA SER A 514 1.63 -13.97 -3.90
C SER A 514 2.92 -14.05 -4.72
N GLY A 515 2.82 -14.20 -6.04
CA GLY A 515 3.96 -14.44 -6.93
C GLY A 515 4.56 -15.84 -6.77
N LEU A 516 3.86 -16.76 -6.12
CA LEU A 516 4.22 -18.18 -6.00
C LEU A 516 3.50 -18.96 -7.09
N ASP A 517 4.23 -19.77 -7.87
CA ASP A 517 3.60 -20.73 -8.77
C ASP A 517 3.19 -21.96 -7.96
N PRO A 518 1.88 -22.27 -7.86
CA PRO A 518 1.41 -23.45 -7.16
C PRO A 518 1.98 -24.77 -7.73
N ARG A 519 2.38 -24.78 -9.01
CA ARG A 519 2.93 -25.97 -9.70
C ARG A 519 4.37 -26.28 -9.33
N ASP A 520 5.07 -25.33 -8.71
CA ASP A 520 6.43 -25.54 -8.20
C ASP A 520 6.44 -26.35 -6.88
N THR A 521 5.26 -26.75 -6.38
CA THR A 521 5.11 -27.46 -5.12
C THR A 521 4.86 -28.95 -5.36
N GLU A 522 5.81 -29.81 -4.95
CA GLU A 522 5.64 -31.27 -5.03
C GLU A 522 4.35 -31.72 -4.30
N GLY A 523 3.57 -32.60 -4.93
CA GLY A 523 2.31 -33.13 -4.39
C GLY A 523 1.07 -32.23 -4.57
N PHE A 524 1.21 -31.04 -5.17
CA PHE A 524 0.07 -30.12 -5.36
C PHE A 524 -1.05 -30.69 -6.24
N ASP A 525 -0.69 -31.34 -7.35
CA ASP A 525 -1.68 -31.95 -8.26
C ASP A 525 -2.36 -33.17 -7.61
N GLU A 526 -1.64 -33.92 -6.77
CA GLU A 526 -2.20 -35.04 -6.00
C GLU A 526 -3.21 -34.53 -4.95
N ASP A 527 -2.86 -33.47 -4.22
CA ASP A 527 -3.74 -32.81 -3.24
C ASP A 527 -5.01 -32.27 -3.92
N LEU A 528 -4.90 -31.66 -5.10
CA LEU A 528 -6.01 -31.03 -5.82
C LEU A 528 -7.06 -32.05 -6.26
N HIS A 529 -6.64 -33.28 -6.57
CA HIS A 529 -7.51 -34.36 -6.99
C HIS A 529 -7.94 -35.30 -5.85
N ASP A 530 -7.54 -35.04 -4.60
CA ASP A 530 -7.97 -35.85 -3.44
C ASP A 530 -9.49 -35.68 -3.19
N PRO A 531 -10.29 -36.77 -3.19
CA PRO A 531 -11.71 -36.74 -2.85
C PRO A 531 -12.01 -36.16 -1.46
N GLN A 532 -11.06 -36.19 -0.53
CA GLN A 532 -11.19 -35.59 0.79
C GLN A 532 -11.22 -34.05 0.74
N LEU A 533 -10.53 -33.43 -0.22
CA LEU A 533 -10.54 -31.98 -0.41
C LEU A 533 -11.94 -31.48 -0.80
N ASP A 534 -12.61 -32.21 -1.69
CA ASP A 534 -13.99 -31.94 -2.07
C ASP A 534 -14.95 -31.98 -0.87
N ARG A 535 -14.82 -33.01 -0.03
CA ARG A 535 -15.61 -33.14 1.21
C ARG A 535 -15.35 -31.98 2.15
N TYR A 536 -14.10 -31.59 2.31
CA TYR A 536 -13.70 -30.45 3.13
C TYR A 536 -14.33 -29.15 2.64
N LEU A 537 -14.33 -28.89 1.33
CA LEU A 537 -14.94 -27.68 0.76
C LEU A 537 -16.45 -27.62 1.05
N VAL A 538 -17.15 -28.74 0.97
CA VAL A 538 -18.56 -28.84 1.37
C VAL A 538 -18.73 -28.50 2.85
N ASP A 539 -17.91 -29.10 3.72
CA ASP A 539 -17.96 -28.89 5.16
C ASP A 539 -17.69 -27.41 5.52
N LEU A 540 -16.74 -26.77 4.83
CA LEU A 540 -16.47 -25.33 4.94
C LEU A 540 -17.67 -24.48 4.50
N GLY A 541 -18.30 -24.82 3.38
CA GLY A 541 -19.49 -24.15 2.87
C GLY A 541 -20.66 -24.20 3.87
N VAL A 542 -20.97 -25.39 4.39
CA VAL A 542 -22.01 -25.57 5.43
C VAL A 542 -21.63 -24.83 6.70
N GLY A 543 -20.37 -24.89 7.12
CA GLY A 543 -19.88 -24.17 8.29
C GLY A 543 -20.06 -22.65 8.20
N LEU A 544 -19.91 -22.07 7.00
CA LEU A 544 -20.16 -20.65 6.73
C LEU A 544 -21.67 -20.31 6.76
N LEU A 545 -22.52 -21.18 6.21
CA LEU A 545 -23.98 -21.02 6.23
C LEU A 545 -24.56 -21.09 7.64
N LEU A 546 -23.94 -21.85 8.54
CA LEU A 546 -24.33 -21.89 9.94
C LEU A 546 -23.90 -20.64 10.72
N LYS A 547 -22.97 -19.83 10.22
CA LYS A 547 -22.44 -18.66 10.95
C LYS A 547 -23.52 -17.70 11.45
N PRO A 548 -24.52 -17.28 10.64
CA PRO A 548 -25.58 -16.35 11.04
C PRO A 548 -26.47 -16.85 12.19
N THR A 549 -26.52 -18.16 12.45
CA THR A 549 -27.41 -18.73 13.48
C THR A 549 -27.13 -18.19 14.87
N SER A 550 -25.86 -17.91 15.20
CA SER A 550 -25.49 -17.26 16.47
C SER A 550 -26.05 -15.84 16.56
N GLN A 551 -25.95 -15.04 15.49
CA GLN A 551 -26.50 -13.67 15.47
C GLN A 551 -28.03 -13.69 15.58
N LEU A 552 -28.69 -14.63 14.90
CA LEU A 552 -30.14 -14.80 14.99
C LEU A 552 -30.57 -15.22 16.41
N ALA A 553 -29.81 -16.10 17.07
CA ALA A 553 -30.05 -16.47 18.46
C ALA A 553 -29.88 -15.26 19.40
N TYR A 554 -28.82 -14.47 19.24
CA TYR A 554 -28.63 -13.25 20.02
C TYR A 554 -29.75 -12.22 19.79
N LEU A 555 -30.18 -12.04 18.55
CA LEU A 555 -31.28 -11.12 18.22
C LEU A 555 -32.61 -11.61 18.79
N GLY A 556 -32.88 -12.91 18.71
CA GLY A 556 -34.08 -13.52 19.28
C GLY A 556 -34.12 -13.38 20.81
N LEU A 557 -33.00 -13.66 21.50
CA LEU A 557 -32.90 -13.48 22.95
C LEU A 557 -32.95 -12.00 23.37
N ALA A 558 -32.39 -11.10 22.57
CA ALA A 558 -32.53 -9.66 22.80
C ALA A 558 -33.99 -9.20 22.65
N GLY A 559 -34.71 -9.71 21.66
CA GLY A 559 -36.15 -9.47 21.49
C GLY A 559 -36.97 -10.04 22.64
N TYR A 560 -36.66 -11.26 23.09
CA TYR A 560 -37.26 -11.88 24.27
C TYR A 560 -37.03 -11.04 25.53
N ALA A 561 -35.80 -10.60 25.78
CA ALA A 561 -35.46 -9.77 26.92
C ALA A 561 -36.16 -8.40 26.86
N ALA A 562 -36.28 -7.80 25.68
CA ALA A 562 -37.01 -6.55 25.50
C ALA A 562 -38.52 -6.73 25.77
N ALA A 563 -39.09 -7.90 25.47
CA ALA A 563 -40.50 -8.19 25.67
C ALA A 563 -40.86 -8.60 27.12
N THR A 564 -39.96 -9.30 27.81
CA THR A 564 -40.22 -9.89 29.13
C THR A 564 -39.51 -9.18 30.28
N GLY A 565 -38.50 -8.36 30.00
CA GLY A 565 -37.60 -7.80 31.00
C GLY A 565 -36.53 -8.76 31.52
N ASP A 566 -36.56 -10.05 31.14
CA ASP A 566 -35.59 -11.04 31.59
C ASP A 566 -34.34 -11.08 30.68
N LEU A 567 -33.24 -10.56 31.21
CA LEU A 567 -31.93 -10.55 30.53
C LEU A 567 -31.13 -11.84 30.76
N PHE A 568 -31.51 -12.70 31.69
CA PHE A 568 -30.70 -13.83 32.13
C PHE A 568 -30.33 -14.80 30.98
N PRO A 569 -31.25 -15.22 30.09
CA PRO A 569 -30.91 -16.11 28.98
C PRO A 569 -29.88 -15.51 28.00
N LEU A 570 -29.99 -14.20 27.73
CA LEU A 570 -29.04 -13.49 26.87
C LEU A 570 -27.67 -13.37 27.53
N LEU A 571 -27.61 -13.02 28.82
CA LEU A 571 -26.37 -12.92 29.58
C LEU A 571 -25.66 -14.27 29.68
N LEU A 572 -26.40 -15.35 29.94
CA LEU A 572 -25.87 -16.71 29.98
C LEU A 572 -25.23 -17.10 28.65
N LEU A 573 -25.92 -16.89 27.52
CA LEU A 573 -25.39 -17.19 26.19
C LEU A 573 -24.19 -16.30 25.81
N CYS A 574 -24.14 -15.07 26.32
CA CYS A 574 -23.00 -14.18 26.14
C CYS A 574 -21.76 -14.65 26.93
N ALA A 575 -21.97 -15.13 28.16
CA ALA A 575 -20.92 -15.57 29.08
C ALA A 575 -20.34 -16.96 28.74
N LEU A 576 -21.13 -17.86 28.14
CA LEU A 576 -20.64 -19.17 27.75
C LEU A 576 -19.52 -19.07 26.69
N PRO A 577 -18.42 -19.84 26.83
CA PRO A 577 -17.35 -19.91 25.83
C PRO A 577 -17.76 -20.73 24.60
N ILE A 578 -19.05 -21.03 24.44
CA ILE A 578 -19.62 -21.86 23.38
C ILE A 578 -20.51 -21.00 22.49
N SER A 579 -20.44 -21.19 21.18
CA SER A 579 -21.31 -20.51 20.21
C SER A 579 -22.36 -21.45 19.63
N VAL A 580 -23.59 -20.98 19.45
CA VAL A 580 -24.69 -21.76 18.86
C VAL A 580 -24.31 -22.31 17.49
N SER A 581 -23.77 -21.44 16.63
CA SER A 581 -23.29 -21.83 15.30
C SER A 581 -22.13 -22.83 15.35
N GLY A 582 -21.25 -22.69 16.35
CA GLY A 582 -20.14 -23.61 16.58
C GLY A 582 -20.59 -25.00 17.02
N THR A 583 -21.57 -25.08 17.92
CA THR A 583 -22.17 -26.33 18.37
C THR A 583 -22.89 -27.05 17.24
N LEU A 584 -23.71 -26.33 16.47
CA LEU A 584 -24.38 -26.88 15.28
C LEU A 584 -23.37 -27.40 14.26
N ARG A 585 -22.26 -26.69 14.06
CA ARG A 585 -21.17 -27.14 13.19
C ARG A 585 -20.51 -28.41 13.73
N ALA A 586 -20.20 -28.46 15.03
CA ALA A 586 -19.59 -29.64 15.65
C ALA A 586 -20.48 -30.88 15.50
N PHE A 587 -21.80 -30.71 15.71
CA PHE A 587 -22.79 -31.76 15.52
C PHE A 587 -22.83 -32.24 14.07
N TYR A 588 -22.90 -31.31 13.10
CA TYR A 588 -22.85 -31.63 11.68
C TYR A 588 -21.58 -32.41 11.30
N LEU A 589 -20.40 -31.96 11.77
CA LEU A 589 -19.14 -32.63 11.51
C LEU A 589 -19.07 -34.01 12.18
N GLY A 590 -19.69 -34.18 13.35
CA GLY A 590 -19.84 -35.47 14.01
C GLY A 590 -20.67 -36.45 13.18
N LEU A 591 -21.79 -36.01 12.62
CA LEU A 591 -22.62 -36.81 11.70
C LEU A 591 -21.84 -37.19 10.43
N ARG A 592 -21.05 -36.27 9.89
CA ARG A 592 -20.17 -36.53 8.73
C ARG A 592 -19.08 -37.54 9.07
N ALA A 593 -18.41 -37.38 10.21
CA ALA A 593 -17.39 -38.30 10.69
C ALA A 593 -17.91 -39.72 10.86
N TRP A 594 -19.13 -39.86 11.39
CA TRP A 594 -19.83 -41.14 11.47
C TRP A 594 -20.15 -41.71 10.07
N HIS A 595 -20.79 -40.91 9.20
CA HIS A 595 -21.19 -41.34 7.87
C HIS A 595 -20.02 -41.86 7.02
N PHE A 596 -18.86 -41.18 7.06
CA PHE A 596 -17.65 -41.60 6.34
C PHE A 596 -16.73 -42.53 7.12
N ARG A 597 -17.09 -42.91 8.35
CA ARG A 597 -16.25 -43.71 9.26
C ARG A 597 -14.82 -43.17 9.41
N ASN A 598 -14.65 -41.85 9.46
CA ASN A 598 -13.35 -41.17 9.54
C ASN A 598 -13.28 -40.21 10.73
N PHE A 599 -13.32 -40.72 11.95
CA PHE A 599 -13.23 -39.87 13.14
C PHE A 599 -11.88 -39.17 13.29
N GLY A 600 -10.79 -39.80 12.85
CA GLY A 600 -9.45 -39.21 12.88
C GLY A 600 -9.35 -37.91 12.10
N GLY A 601 -9.92 -37.88 10.88
CA GLY A 601 -9.89 -36.70 10.00
C GLY A 601 -10.72 -35.51 10.51
N TYR A 602 -11.76 -35.74 11.32
CA TYR A 602 -12.67 -34.70 11.81
C TYR A 602 -12.43 -34.28 13.27
N ARG A 603 -11.58 -35.00 14.01
CA ARG A 603 -11.38 -34.83 15.45
C ARG A 603 -11.08 -33.38 15.84
N THR A 604 -10.11 -32.75 15.18
CA THR A 604 -9.71 -31.36 15.44
C THR A 604 -10.89 -30.40 15.26
N ALA A 605 -11.63 -30.55 14.16
CA ALA A 605 -12.73 -29.63 13.86
C ALA A 605 -13.95 -29.85 14.77
N ILE A 606 -14.27 -31.09 15.15
CA ILE A 606 -15.36 -31.39 16.09
C ILE A 606 -15.06 -30.78 17.47
N LEU A 607 -13.84 -30.91 17.96
CA LEU A 607 -13.45 -30.40 19.29
C LEU A 607 -13.39 -28.87 19.33
N LEU A 608 -12.86 -28.22 18.28
CA LEU A 608 -12.68 -26.78 18.26
C LEU A 608 -13.93 -26.00 17.85
N SER A 609 -14.82 -26.59 17.02
CA SER A 609 -15.99 -25.88 16.47
C SER A 609 -16.91 -25.23 17.51
N PRO A 610 -17.21 -25.84 18.69
CA PRO A 610 -18.09 -25.24 19.68
C PRO A 610 -17.52 -23.94 20.28
N LEU A 611 -16.20 -23.82 20.38
CA LEU A 611 -15.52 -22.75 21.10
C LEU A 611 -15.74 -21.40 20.41
N LYS A 612 -16.24 -20.42 21.18
CA LYS A 612 -16.47 -19.05 20.72
C LYS A 612 -15.13 -18.40 20.33
N GLY A 613 -15.09 -17.72 19.18
CA GLY A 613 -13.89 -17.08 18.64
C GLY A 613 -12.98 -18.03 17.84
N ILE A 614 -12.71 -19.24 18.36
CA ILE A 614 -11.79 -20.21 17.73
C ILE A 614 -12.53 -21.13 16.75
N GLY A 615 -13.79 -21.47 17.01
CA GLY A 615 -14.53 -22.45 16.23
C GLY A 615 -14.66 -22.12 14.75
N ILE A 616 -14.60 -20.84 14.36
CA ILE A 616 -14.62 -20.42 12.95
C ILE A 616 -13.36 -20.83 12.18
N VAL A 617 -12.22 -21.00 12.86
CA VAL A 617 -10.97 -21.45 12.25
C VAL A 617 -10.76 -22.96 12.37
N ALA A 618 -11.69 -23.70 12.99
CA ALA A 618 -11.57 -25.13 13.21
C ALA A 618 -11.40 -25.95 11.91
N LEU A 619 -12.19 -25.64 10.88
CA LEU A 619 -12.07 -26.25 9.55
C LEU A 619 -10.77 -25.79 8.83
N PRO A 620 -10.44 -24.49 8.76
CA PRO A 620 -9.13 -24.05 8.28
C PRO A 620 -7.93 -24.76 8.94
N ILE A 621 -7.96 -24.99 10.26
CA ILE A 621 -6.91 -25.73 10.97
C ILE A 621 -6.84 -27.18 10.49
N GLN A 622 -8.00 -27.85 10.32
CA GLN A 622 -8.04 -29.20 9.75
C GLN A 622 -7.48 -29.24 8.32
N MET A 623 -7.76 -28.21 7.51
CA MET A 623 -7.21 -28.10 6.15
C MET A 623 -5.69 -27.97 6.18
N ILE A 624 -5.14 -27.14 7.07
CA ILE A 624 -3.68 -26.96 7.25
C ILE A 624 -3.00 -28.28 7.61
N GLN A 625 -3.67 -29.13 8.41
CA GLN A 625 -3.15 -30.43 8.81
C GLN A 625 -3.10 -31.44 7.66
N ARG A 626 -4.04 -31.36 6.70
CA ARG A 626 -4.23 -32.39 5.65
C ARG A 626 -3.72 -31.98 4.27
N PHE A 627 -3.90 -30.71 3.92
CA PHE A 627 -3.55 -30.10 2.62
C PHE A 627 -2.69 -28.85 2.86
N PRO A 628 -1.46 -29.00 3.40
CA PRO A 628 -0.66 -27.86 3.84
C PRO A 628 -0.32 -26.90 2.70
N HIS A 629 -0.11 -27.40 1.48
CA HIS A 629 0.28 -26.61 0.31
C HIS A 629 -0.87 -25.72 -0.19
N ILE A 630 -2.04 -26.29 -0.43
CA ILE A 630 -3.26 -25.55 -0.81
C ILE A 630 -3.65 -24.57 0.30
N SER A 631 -3.57 -25.01 1.56
CA SER A 631 -3.89 -24.19 2.72
C SER A 631 -2.98 -22.98 2.84
N LEU A 632 -1.67 -23.13 2.60
CA LEU A 632 -0.70 -22.05 2.67
C LEU A 632 -1.02 -20.96 1.65
N LEU A 633 -1.29 -21.36 0.41
CA LEU A 633 -1.60 -20.44 -0.69
C LEU A 633 -2.89 -19.65 -0.41
N LEU A 634 -3.99 -20.35 -0.13
CA LEU A 634 -5.29 -19.72 0.16
C LEU A 634 -5.26 -18.89 1.45
N GLY A 635 -4.55 -19.39 2.46
CA GLY A 635 -4.31 -18.72 3.72
C GLY A 635 -3.63 -17.39 3.60
N SER A 636 -2.53 -17.37 2.85
CA SER A 636 -1.76 -16.16 2.61
C SER A 636 -2.62 -15.09 1.92
N ALA A 637 -3.41 -15.47 0.90
CA ALA A 637 -4.34 -14.56 0.23
C ALA A 637 -5.45 -14.07 1.16
N PHE A 638 -6.02 -14.95 2.00
CA PHE A 638 -7.03 -14.57 2.99
C PHE A 638 -6.48 -13.59 4.03
N ILE A 639 -5.32 -13.87 4.62
CA ILE A 639 -4.67 -13.01 5.60
C ILE A 639 -4.33 -11.65 4.99
N ARG A 640 -3.80 -11.62 3.77
CA ARG A 640 -3.56 -10.39 3.00
C ARG A 640 -4.82 -9.52 2.92
N ARG A 641 -5.96 -10.11 2.55
CA ARG A 641 -7.26 -9.41 2.46
C ARG A 641 -7.74 -8.93 3.82
N LEU A 642 -7.64 -9.77 4.85
CA LEU A 642 -8.05 -9.41 6.21
C LEU A 642 -7.25 -8.22 6.73
N VAL A 643 -5.92 -8.30 6.67
CA VAL A 643 -5.01 -7.29 7.20
C VAL A 643 -5.10 -5.98 6.41
N SER A 644 -5.44 -6.01 5.11
CA SER A 644 -5.64 -4.79 4.32
C SER A 644 -6.71 -3.82 4.85
N HIS A 645 -7.59 -4.30 5.74
CA HIS A 645 -8.59 -3.46 6.40
C HIS A 645 -8.06 -2.77 7.66
N VAL A 646 -6.93 -3.23 8.22
CA VAL A 646 -6.32 -2.64 9.42
C VAL A 646 -5.72 -1.28 9.04
N PRO A 647 -6.24 -0.16 9.58
CA PRO A 647 -5.69 1.15 9.26
C PRO A 647 -4.22 1.23 9.66
N VAL A 648 -3.42 1.94 8.85
CA VAL A 648 -1.99 2.17 9.09
C VAL A 648 -1.11 0.93 8.91
N PHE A 649 -1.44 -0.23 9.49
CA PHE A 649 -0.58 -1.43 9.46
C PHE A 649 -0.98 -2.49 8.44
N GLY A 650 -2.10 -2.30 7.75
CA GLY A 650 -2.63 -3.20 6.73
C GLY A 650 -1.91 -3.21 5.39
N GLU A 651 -0.65 -2.77 5.35
CA GLU A 651 0.12 -2.72 4.10
C GLU A 651 0.63 -4.11 3.71
N ARG A 652 0.60 -4.41 2.41
CA ARG A 652 1.02 -5.72 1.88
C ARG A 652 2.48 -5.99 2.24
N GLY A 653 2.75 -7.16 2.81
CA GLY A 653 4.07 -7.58 3.28
C GLY A 653 4.52 -6.92 4.59
N GLY A 654 3.62 -6.21 5.29
CA GLY A 654 3.89 -5.61 6.59
C GLY A 654 3.96 -6.62 7.73
N LEU A 655 4.44 -6.19 8.90
CA LEU A 655 4.56 -7.06 10.08
C LEU A 655 3.20 -7.58 10.58
N CYS A 656 2.13 -6.80 10.39
CA CYS A 656 0.77 -7.22 10.78
C CYS A 656 0.30 -8.43 9.97
N GLU A 657 0.62 -8.47 8.67
CA GLU A 657 0.33 -9.61 7.80
C GLU A 657 1.08 -10.85 8.27
N TYR A 658 2.35 -10.69 8.59
CA TYR A 658 3.18 -11.76 9.13
C TYR A 658 2.72 -12.26 10.50
N LEU A 659 2.34 -11.36 11.41
CA LEU A 659 1.80 -11.74 12.71
C LEU A 659 0.48 -12.51 12.57
N ALA A 660 -0.42 -12.03 11.71
CA ALA A 660 -1.66 -12.73 11.40
C ALA A 660 -1.38 -14.10 10.78
N PHE A 661 -0.38 -14.22 9.91
CA PHE A 661 0.08 -15.50 9.39
C PHE A 661 0.55 -16.44 10.50
N ARG A 662 1.46 -15.99 11.38
CA ARG A 662 1.92 -16.80 12.52
C ARG A 662 0.79 -17.27 13.42
N LEU A 663 -0.17 -16.40 13.72
CA LEU A 663 -1.30 -16.73 14.59
C LEU A 663 -2.26 -17.74 13.95
N CYS A 664 -2.45 -17.68 12.63
CA CYS A 664 -3.39 -18.53 11.91
C CYS A 664 -2.77 -19.85 11.40
N TYR A 665 -1.46 -19.88 11.13
CA TYR A 665 -0.77 -21.02 10.52
C TYR A 665 0.24 -21.68 11.46
N ASP A 666 1.25 -20.93 11.90
CA ASP A 666 2.36 -21.49 12.68
C ASP A 666 1.90 -21.91 14.07
N LEU A 667 1.13 -21.08 14.76
CA LEU A 667 0.69 -21.34 16.13
C LEU A 667 -0.19 -22.61 16.22
N PRO A 668 -1.23 -22.80 15.39
CA PRO A 668 -2.02 -24.03 15.42
C PRO A 668 -1.21 -25.28 15.05
N ARG A 669 -0.35 -25.19 14.01
CA ARG A 669 0.51 -26.32 13.60
C ARG A 669 1.51 -26.69 14.69
N SER A 670 2.17 -25.70 15.27
CA SER A 670 3.14 -25.89 16.34
C SER A 670 2.49 -26.41 17.63
N THR A 671 1.27 -25.98 17.94
CA THR A 671 0.49 -26.52 19.06
C THR A 671 0.13 -27.98 18.82
N ALA A 672 -0.30 -28.34 17.61
CA ALA A 672 -0.59 -29.74 17.27
C ALA A 672 0.64 -30.65 17.39
N ILE A 673 1.84 -30.16 17.02
CA ILE A 673 3.10 -30.90 17.24
C ILE A 673 3.38 -31.05 18.75
N LEU A 674 3.26 -29.97 19.52
CA LEU A 674 3.47 -29.99 20.98
C LEU A 674 2.55 -30.98 21.69
N LEU A 675 1.29 -31.09 21.24
CA LEU A 675 0.29 -32.01 21.79
C LEU A 675 0.40 -33.45 21.24
N GLY A 676 1.40 -33.73 20.39
CA GLY A 676 1.62 -35.04 19.78
C GLY A 676 0.56 -35.44 18.74
N TRP A 677 -0.20 -34.48 18.22
CA TRP A 677 -1.24 -34.70 17.20
C TRP A 677 -0.68 -34.75 15.77
N LEU A 678 0.54 -34.24 15.56
CA LEU A 678 1.28 -34.31 14.30
C LEU A 678 2.69 -34.84 14.58
N PRO A 679 3.23 -35.72 13.73
CA PRO A 679 4.63 -36.11 13.82
C PRO A 679 5.53 -34.88 13.56
N PRO A 680 6.66 -34.74 14.30
CA PRO A 680 7.59 -33.64 14.10
C PRO A 680 8.29 -33.67 12.72
N ASP A 681 8.22 -34.80 12.01
CA ASP A 681 9.17 -35.18 10.95
C ASP A 681 8.71 -34.82 9.53
N GLN A 682 7.56 -34.16 9.33
CA GLN A 682 7.16 -33.65 8.01
C GLN A 682 7.95 -32.40 7.54
N GLU A 683 9.16 -32.19 8.06
CA GLU A 683 10.09 -31.16 7.58
C GLU A 683 10.65 -31.50 6.18
N GLU A 684 10.66 -32.77 5.77
CA GLU A 684 11.41 -33.20 4.58
C GLU A 684 10.71 -32.95 3.24
N GLY A 685 9.37 -32.93 3.21
CA GLY A 685 8.60 -32.63 1.99
C GLY A 685 8.61 -31.15 1.60
N LEU A 686 8.89 -30.24 2.53
CA LEU A 686 8.99 -28.79 2.27
C LEU A 686 10.44 -28.31 2.07
N ARG A 687 11.44 -29.12 2.45
CA ARG A 687 12.88 -28.80 2.27
C ARG A 687 13.41 -29.11 0.88
N LYS A 688 12.73 -29.94 0.07
CA LYS A 688 13.22 -30.35 -1.27
C LYS A 688 12.97 -29.34 -2.40
N VAL A 689 12.41 -28.16 -2.12
CA VAL A 689 12.22 -27.11 -3.14
C VAL A 689 13.54 -26.39 -3.48
N ASP A 690 14.58 -26.54 -2.66
CA ASP A 690 15.91 -25.97 -2.96
C ASP A 690 16.88 -27.05 -3.46
N GLY A 691 16.94 -27.18 -4.79
CA GLY A 691 18.16 -27.64 -5.46
C GLY A 691 18.19 -29.07 -5.99
N LYS A 692 17.34 -29.41 -6.97
CA LYS A 692 17.71 -30.36 -8.02
C LYS A 692 17.23 -29.87 -9.38
N GLY A 693 18.19 -29.67 -10.28
CA GLY A 693 17.91 -29.54 -11.71
C GLY A 693 17.36 -30.86 -12.24
N THR A 694 16.20 -30.80 -12.86
CA THR A 694 15.71 -31.83 -13.78
C THR A 694 15.74 -31.23 -15.17
N GLY A 695 16.84 -31.52 -15.87
CA GLY A 695 16.84 -31.51 -17.32
C GLY A 695 15.86 -32.56 -17.84
N ASP A 696 15.26 -32.23 -18.98
CA ASP A 696 14.62 -33.08 -19.97
C ASP A 696 13.87 -34.34 -19.48
N ILE A 697 12.53 -34.33 -19.63
CA ILE A 697 11.65 -35.36 -20.24
C ILE A 697 10.17 -34.86 -20.19
N ILE A 698 9.72 -34.23 -21.28
CA ILE A 698 8.52 -34.48 -22.17
C ILE A 698 7.19 -35.04 -21.56
N PRO A 699 5.94 -34.73 -22.05
CA PRO A 699 5.57 -34.13 -23.35
C PRO A 699 4.64 -32.91 -23.34
N LYS A 700 4.78 -32.17 -24.46
CA LYS A 700 3.75 -31.35 -25.12
C LYS A 700 2.42 -32.10 -25.23
N LEU A 701 1.40 -31.67 -24.50
CA LEU A 701 0.01 -31.83 -24.91
C LEU A 701 -0.84 -30.76 -24.22
N PHE A 702 -1.76 -30.17 -24.98
CA PHE A 702 -2.68 -29.08 -24.61
C PHE A 702 -2.10 -27.67 -24.66
N TYR A 703 -1.94 -27.13 -25.89
CA TYR A 703 -2.66 -25.97 -26.43
C TYR A 703 -2.26 -25.81 -27.91
N PRO A 704 -3.21 -25.59 -28.85
CA PRO A 704 -2.85 -25.15 -30.20
C PRO A 704 -2.33 -23.71 -30.12
N PRO A 705 -1.34 -23.31 -30.95
CA PRO A 705 -0.85 -21.95 -30.96
C PRO A 705 -1.96 -21.01 -31.45
N SER A 706 -2.20 -19.94 -30.69
CA SER A 706 -2.96 -18.79 -31.15
C SER A 706 -2.16 -18.09 -32.24
N GLU A 707 -2.52 -18.33 -33.50
CA GLU A 707 -1.98 -17.60 -34.65
C GLU A 707 -2.28 -16.11 -34.50
N VAL A 708 -1.20 -15.34 -34.39
CA VAL A 708 -1.15 -13.91 -34.64
C VAL A 708 -1.28 -13.75 -36.15
N LYS A 709 -2.39 -13.20 -36.64
CA LYS A 709 -2.48 -12.71 -38.02
C LYS A 709 -1.70 -11.41 -38.13
N GLU A 710 -0.45 -11.52 -38.55
CA GLU A 710 0.30 -10.40 -39.13
C GLU A 710 -0.30 -10.07 -40.50
N GLY A 711 -0.57 -8.78 -40.72
CA GLY A 711 -1.07 -8.26 -41.99
C GLY A 711 0.07 -8.08 -42.98
N GLU A 712 -0.05 -8.71 -44.14
CA GLU A 712 0.83 -8.48 -45.29
C GLU A 712 0.45 -7.20 -46.04
N ASN A 713 1.48 -6.39 -46.31
CA ASN A 713 1.45 -5.28 -47.28
C ASN A 713 1.37 -5.83 -48.72
N PRO A 714 0.60 -5.22 -49.64
CA PRO A 714 0.59 -5.62 -51.04
C PRO A 714 1.56 -4.79 -51.88
N SER A 715 2.23 -5.44 -52.84
CA SER A 715 2.97 -4.83 -53.95
C SER A 715 3.26 -5.91 -55.01
N PRO A 716 3.47 -5.57 -56.31
CA PRO A 716 2.43 -5.76 -57.32
C PRO A 716 2.83 -6.64 -58.54
N SER A 717 1.83 -6.89 -59.38
CA SER A 717 1.89 -7.08 -60.86
C SER A 717 1.97 -8.49 -61.46
N ARG A 718 1.31 -8.58 -62.64
CA ARG A 718 1.16 -9.67 -63.65
C ARG A 718 0.03 -10.65 -63.34
N GLY A 719 -0.96 -10.93 -64.19
CA GLY A 719 -1.22 -10.57 -65.58
C GLY A 719 -1.97 -11.73 -66.25
N THR A 720 -3.00 -11.43 -67.06
CA THR A 720 -3.73 -12.30 -68.03
C THR A 720 -4.64 -13.41 -67.46
N SER A 721 -5.78 -13.82 -68.04
CA SER A 721 -6.68 -13.33 -69.09
C SER A 721 -7.93 -14.22 -69.10
N HIS A 722 -9.14 -13.67 -69.28
CA HIS A 722 -10.18 -14.11 -70.24
C HIS A 722 -11.54 -13.42 -69.98
N ARG A 723 -12.22 -13.11 -71.09
CA ARG A 723 -13.46 -12.33 -71.25
C ARG A 723 -14.70 -13.26 -71.48
N PRO A 724 -15.94 -12.70 -71.51
CA PRO A 724 -17.24 -13.34 -71.16
C PRO A 724 -18.06 -13.76 -72.42
N PRO A 725 -19.36 -14.14 -72.35
CA PRO A 725 -20.54 -13.21 -72.28
C PRO A 725 -21.83 -13.85 -71.64
N PRO A 726 -23.07 -13.32 -71.79
CA PRO A 726 -23.56 -11.97 -72.11
C PRO A 726 -24.16 -11.19 -70.92
#